data_AF-A0A286IL12-F1
#
_entry.id   AF-A0A286IL12-F1
#
_cell.length_a   1.000
_cell.length_b   1.000
_cell.length_c   1.000
_cell.angle_alpha   90.00
_cell.angle_beta   90.00
_cell.angle_gamma   90.00
#
_symmetry.space_group_name_H-M   'P 1'
#
loop_
_entity.id
_entity.type
_entity.pdbx_description
1 polymer ?
#
loop_
_entity_poly.entity_id
_entity_poly.type
_entity_poly.pdbx_seq_one_letter_code
_entity_poly.pdbx_strand_id
1 'polypeptide(L)'
;MKFFPRFLIIVFLFCANAGFAQKPNIIFILTDDQRFDAIGYAGNKLVSTPEMDKLASQGTYFRNAMVTTPICAASRATILTGMYERAHRFDFQTGFVRPAYMQAAYPKVLREQGYYTGFFGKLGVKTDTEDQLFDTYESYDRNGAYPDRRGYYYKTIGKDTVHLTRYTGQKALDFIDNANTEKPFCLSLSFSAPHAHDNAPDQYFWQEEQNSQLANTTIPDPELGEDKYFDILPQAVKDGFNRLRWTWRYDTPEKYQHSVKGYYRMISGVDREIGKIRAKLEEKGLDKNTVIILMGDNGYFLGERQLAGKWLMYDNNVRVPLIVYDPNAKHQDLTDFAMNVDVPATIADYAGVKTPENWQGKSLKPLVTAKEKTLGRETALIEHLWEFENIPPSEGLRTKDFKYFRYVNDKSIEELYDLKNDPKETNNLVSNPAFLKVLNELRAACDQQIKEKSNDYTVGPSGLSVEFIREPRLTKIIDTTPEYAWEVPAKAVAQSAYQILVASSKANIDNNIGDVWNSKQQRSSKSTSITHEGNPLVGGKTYFWKVRIWDEENRLSEYSNLQSFTMATEPSQMITTPSHFELEKVKPKSVNSVGNNTYFVDFGKAAFANMEFTYNSKKAETITVHIGEQLENGRINRKPGGHIRYQGVKVPVKKGSHTYILPIVPDERNTKPEAVHLPDSIPVLLPYRYAEIEIGKGTLDQGSISQLAYHNYWDESQSYFESDNDILNQIWDLCKYTIKATTFAGIYVDGDRERIPYEADAYLNQLSHYTTDKEYGIARRTIEYFMEKPTWPTEWQQHVALMFHADYMYTGNTELIEKYYEDLKHKTLMELRRPDGFVSSTLSTPEFMKKLGFKDPKIKLKDIVDWPPAQKDTGWKLATEEGERDGFVFMPVSTVINALYVKNMDIMAEFATILNKTEDALEFQFLAAEGRKNINEKLFDSKTGAYVDGLGTDHSALHSNMMVLAFDIVPEARKKSVVEFIKSRGMACSVYGSQYLMEALYNAEEADYALELLTSQGERSWYNMIRIGSTITLEAWDMKYKPNSDWNHAWGAVPANAIPRMLWGIQPKTAGYEVAKIKPQMSTLKNSSIVVPTLRGKIKGSYKFYNARRQVYEIEIPANMVAEFEIKADAAQTIRHNGAKVNAGFENLRLSSGKHSIEVIVNTF
;
A
#
# COMPACT_ATOMS: atom_id res chain seq x y z
N MET A 1 -70.74 -32.62 -28.97
CA MET A 1 -72.17 -32.52 -28.61
C MET A 1 -72.33 -33.11 -27.21
N LYS A 2 -72.88 -32.33 -26.24
CA LYS A 2 -73.48 -32.75 -24.94
C LYS A 2 -72.60 -33.57 -23.96
N PHE A 3 -72.23 -33.07 -22.77
CA PHE A 3 -72.99 -32.94 -21.50
C PHE A 3 -72.89 -34.17 -20.54
N PHE A 4 -72.83 -33.86 -19.23
CA PHE A 4 -73.00 -34.67 -17.99
C PHE A 4 -71.75 -35.30 -17.32
N PRO A 5 -71.70 -35.41 -15.97
CA PRO A 5 -72.02 -34.40 -14.94
C PRO A 5 -71.02 -34.37 -13.74
N ARG A 6 -71.11 -33.30 -12.95
CA ARG A 6 -70.46 -33.12 -11.64
C ARG A 6 -71.09 -34.02 -10.57
N PHE A 7 -70.27 -34.73 -9.80
CA PHE A 7 -70.61 -35.28 -8.49
C PHE A 7 -69.79 -34.57 -7.41
N LEU A 8 -70.50 -34.05 -6.40
CA LEU A 8 -69.97 -33.43 -5.20
C LEU A 8 -69.59 -34.56 -4.23
N ILE A 9 -68.31 -34.69 -3.86
CA ILE A 9 -67.87 -35.55 -2.74
C ILE A 9 -67.17 -34.66 -1.72
N ILE A 10 -67.81 -34.57 -0.55
CA ILE A 10 -67.26 -34.06 0.69
C ILE A 10 -66.22 -35.07 1.17
N VAL A 11 -64.93 -34.67 1.19
CA VAL A 11 -63.88 -35.40 1.90
C VAL A 11 -63.50 -34.55 3.11
N PHE A 12 -63.86 -35.06 4.30
CA PHE A 12 -63.31 -34.60 5.57
C PHE A 12 -61.78 -34.81 5.53
N LEU A 13 -61.02 -33.72 5.32
CA LEU A 13 -59.59 -33.71 5.55
C LEU A 13 -59.36 -33.60 7.06
N PHE A 14 -59.04 -34.75 7.68
CA PHE A 14 -58.22 -34.76 8.89
C PHE A 14 -56.87 -34.12 8.53
N CYS A 15 -56.74 -32.81 8.75
CA CYS A 15 -55.43 -32.19 8.85
C CYS A 15 -54.78 -32.72 10.12
N ALA A 16 -53.99 -33.78 9.98
CA ALA A 16 -52.95 -34.08 10.94
C ALA A 16 -52.08 -32.81 11.06
N ASN A 17 -52.10 -32.18 12.23
CA ASN A 17 -51.11 -31.20 12.64
C ASN A 17 -49.75 -31.90 12.59
N ALA A 18 -49.06 -31.80 11.46
CA ALA A 18 -47.62 -31.97 11.41
C ALA A 18 -47.04 -30.81 12.23
N GLY A 19 -46.80 -31.07 13.52
CA GLY A 19 -46.24 -30.10 14.44
C GLY A 19 -44.94 -29.55 13.86
N PHE A 20 -44.91 -28.24 13.59
CA PHE A 20 -43.64 -27.53 13.50
C PHE A 20 -42.89 -27.82 14.81
N ALA A 21 -41.77 -28.53 14.73
CA ALA A 21 -40.88 -28.70 15.87
C ALA A 21 -40.49 -27.29 16.34
N GLN A 22 -40.88 -26.95 17.57
CA GLN A 22 -40.59 -25.64 18.17
C GLN A 22 -39.06 -25.45 18.18
N LYS A 23 -38.59 -24.30 17.72
CA LYS A 23 -37.15 -23.98 17.77
C LYS A 23 -36.68 -24.03 19.25
N PRO A 24 -35.50 -24.58 19.56
CA PRO A 24 -35.05 -24.70 20.94
C PRO A 24 -34.62 -23.35 21.51
N ASN A 25 -34.76 -23.18 22.82
CA ASN A 25 -34.03 -22.18 23.57
C ASN A 25 -32.56 -22.59 23.66
N ILE A 26 -31.67 -21.61 23.71
CA ILE A 26 -30.22 -21.85 23.75
C ILE A 26 -29.64 -21.08 24.93
N ILE A 27 -28.92 -21.76 25.82
CA ILE A 27 -28.10 -21.12 26.85
C ILE A 27 -26.64 -21.44 26.54
N PHE A 28 -25.83 -20.41 26.32
CA PHE A 28 -24.39 -20.53 26.16
C PHE A 28 -23.68 -20.03 27.42
N ILE A 29 -22.95 -20.92 28.08
CA ILE A 29 -22.22 -20.67 29.31
C ILE A 29 -20.73 -20.69 29.01
N LEU A 30 -20.05 -19.58 29.31
CA LEU A 30 -18.62 -19.41 29.11
C LEU A 30 -17.95 -19.05 30.43
N THR A 31 -16.93 -19.80 30.82
CA THR A 31 -16.11 -19.51 32.00
C THR A 31 -14.74 -18.96 31.60
N ASP A 32 -14.15 -18.11 32.42
CA ASP A 32 -12.83 -17.51 32.16
C ASP A 32 -11.73 -18.36 32.81
N ASP A 33 -10.69 -18.73 32.08
CA ASP A 33 -9.55 -19.51 32.59
C ASP A 33 -9.86 -20.95 33.04
N GLN A 34 -10.95 -21.58 32.60
CA GLN A 34 -11.26 -22.97 32.96
C GLN A 34 -10.55 -23.98 32.02
N ARG A 35 -9.53 -24.66 32.55
CA ARG A 35 -8.82 -25.74 31.84
C ARG A 35 -9.64 -27.03 31.73
N PHE A 36 -9.33 -27.84 30.71
CA PHE A 36 -10.08 -29.05 30.33
C PHE A 36 -10.31 -30.09 31.43
N ASP A 37 -9.38 -30.23 32.39
CA ASP A 37 -9.47 -31.17 33.50
C ASP A 37 -10.01 -30.53 34.79
N ALA A 38 -10.41 -29.25 34.77
CA ALA A 38 -11.03 -28.58 35.91
C ALA A 38 -12.55 -28.83 35.97
N ILE A 39 -12.93 -30.11 35.82
CA ILE A 39 -14.29 -30.64 35.93
C ILE A 39 -14.22 -32.09 36.47
N GLY A 40 -15.14 -32.46 37.36
CA GLY A 40 -15.19 -33.78 38.00
C GLY A 40 -15.33 -34.92 37.00
N TYR A 41 -16.16 -34.75 35.96
CA TYR A 41 -16.39 -35.71 34.89
C TYR A 41 -15.12 -36.06 34.10
N ALA A 42 -14.13 -35.15 34.04
CA ALA A 42 -12.83 -35.41 33.43
C ALA A 42 -11.88 -36.23 34.33
N GLY A 43 -12.32 -36.61 35.54
CA GLY A 43 -11.56 -37.43 36.48
C GLY A 43 -10.85 -36.63 37.60
N ASN A 44 -11.06 -35.31 37.66
CA ASN A 44 -10.44 -34.46 38.69
C ASN A 44 -11.22 -34.56 40.01
N LYS A 45 -10.57 -35.13 41.02
CA LYS A 45 -11.15 -35.38 42.35
C LYS A 45 -11.09 -34.17 43.30
N LEU A 46 -10.38 -33.11 42.92
CA LEU A 46 -10.19 -31.91 43.75
C LEU A 46 -11.27 -30.85 43.50
N VAL A 47 -11.81 -30.79 42.29
CA VAL A 47 -12.89 -29.86 41.95
C VAL A 47 -14.26 -30.48 42.22
N SER A 48 -15.24 -29.68 42.66
CA SER A 48 -16.61 -30.13 42.90
C SER A 48 -17.56 -29.48 41.88
N THR A 49 -17.93 -30.23 40.85
CA THR A 49 -18.80 -29.75 39.75
C THR A 49 -19.99 -30.67 39.47
N PRO A 50 -20.81 -31.02 40.47
CA PRO A 50 -21.89 -31.99 40.30
C PRO A 50 -22.87 -31.64 39.16
N GLU A 51 -23.11 -30.37 38.85
CA GLU A 51 -24.03 -29.98 37.79
C GLU A 51 -23.40 -29.99 36.40
N MET A 52 -22.16 -29.55 36.24
CA MET A 52 -21.42 -29.73 35.00
C MET A 52 -21.19 -31.22 34.71
N ASP A 53 -20.95 -32.04 35.74
CA ASP A 53 -20.78 -33.50 35.60
C ASP A 53 -22.08 -34.17 35.14
N LYS A 54 -23.23 -33.70 35.63
CA LYS A 54 -24.56 -34.13 35.13
C LYS A 54 -24.76 -33.71 33.68
N LEU A 55 -24.42 -32.46 33.31
CA LEU A 55 -24.51 -32.02 31.92
C LEU A 55 -23.64 -32.86 30.99
N ALA A 56 -22.41 -33.21 31.40
CA ALA A 56 -21.51 -34.04 30.61
C ALA A 56 -22.01 -35.49 30.47
N SER A 57 -22.46 -36.11 31.58
CA SER A 57 -22.98 -37.50 31.58
C SER A 57 -24.34 -37.66 30.91
N GLN A 58 -25.11 -36.59 30.74
CA GLN A 58 -26.40 -36.60 30.05
C GLN A 58 -26.32 -36.04 28.62
N GLY A 59 -25.32 -35.23 28.31
CA GLY A 59 -25.10 -34.59 27.01
C GLY A 59 -23.93 -35.18 26.23
N THR A 60 -23.41 -34.41 25.29
CA THR A 60 -22.19 -34.73 24.53
C THR A 60 -20.98 -34.02 25.14
N TYR A 61 -19.98 -34.78 25.59
CA TYR A 61 -18.70 -34.27 26.09
C TYR A 61 -17.59 -34.42 25.04
N PHE A 62 -16.89 -33.33 24.73
CA PHE A 62 -15.80 -33.31 23.75
C PHE A 62 -14.44 -33.38 24.45
N ARG A 63 -13.78 -34.53 24.38
CA ARG A 63 -12.48 -34.78 25.04
C ARG A 63 -11.35 -33.93 24.44
N ASN A 64 -11.41 -33.63 23.15
CA ASN A 64 -10.42 -32.84 22.42
C ASN A 64 -10.96 -31.44 22.08
N ALA A 65 -11.67 -30.85 23.04
CA ALA A 65 -12.15 -29.48 22.93
C ALA A 65 -11.00 -28.47 23.12
N MET A 66 -10.92 -27.51 22.21
CA MET A 66 -9.82 -26.55 22.12
C MET A 66 -10.29 -25.13 21.86
N VAL A 67 -9.49 -24.16 22.25
CA VAL A 67 -9.61 -22.79 21.81
C VAL A 67 -8.60 -22.56 20.69
N THR A 68 -9.00 -21.85 19.64
CA THR A 68 -8.09 -21.43 18.57
C THR A 68 -7.03 -20.46 19.10
N THR A 69 -7.32 -19.76 20.19
CA THR A 69 -6.41 -18.84 20.86
C THR A 69 -6.55 -18.88 22.39
N PRO A 70 -5.45 -19.01 23.15
CA PRO A 70 -5.45 -18.97 24.61
C PRO A 70 -5.44 -17.53 25.18
N ILE A 71 -6.01 -16.55 24.45
CA ILE A 71 -6.26 -15.18 24.90
C ILE A 71 -7.76 -14.97 25.08
N CYS A 72 -8.24 -14.63 26.28
CA CYS A 72 -9.69 -14.49 26.51
C CYS A 72 -10.37 -13.44 25.61
N ALA A 73 -9.74 -12.29 25.38
CA ALA A 73 -10.30 -11.26 24.49
C ALA A 73 -10.43 -11.75 23.03
N ALA A 74 -9.37 -12.35 22.49
CA ALA A 74 -9.36 -12.90 21.13
C ALA A 74 -10.28 -14.14 20.99
N SER A 75 -10.31 -15.02 21.99
CA SER A 75 -11.18 -16.19 22.02
C SER A 75 -12.66 -15.80 22.06
N ARG A 76 -13.01 -14.78 22.86
CA ARG A 76 -14.37 -14.22 22.89
C ARG A 76 -14.74 -13.52 21.58
N ALA A 77 -13.80 -12.82 20.95
CA ALA A 77 -14.00 -12.27 19.60
C ALA A 77 -14.20 -13.39 18.55
N THR A 78 -13.46 -14.49 18.65
CA THR A 78 -13.64 -15.69 17.81
C THR A 78 -15.05 -16.27 17.98
N ILE A 79 -15.53 -16.38 19.22
CA ILE A 79 -16.89 -16.87 19.50
C ILE A 79 -17.94 -15.87 19.03
N LEU A 80 -17.72 -14.55 19.11
CA LEU A 80 -18.72 -13.59 18.62
C LEU A 80 -18.82 -13.59 17.10
N THR A 81 -17.67 -13.57 16.41
CA THR A 81 -17.59 -13.37 14.96
C THR A 81 -17.56 -14.65 14.14
N GLY A 82 -17.29 -15.81 14.76
CA GLY A 82 -17.09 -17.08 14.07
C GLY A 82 -15.77 -17.15 13.28
N MET A 83 -14.81 -16.26 13.55
CA MET A 83 -13.55 -16.14 12.81
C MET A 83 -12.33 -16.39 13.71
N TYR A 84 -11.22 -16.85 13.15
CA TYR A 84 -9.94 -17.01 13.87
C TYR A 84 -9.31 -15.67 14.26
N GLU A 85 -8.42 -15.67 15.26
CA GLU A 85 -7.69 -14.49 15.71
C GLU A 85 -6.97 -13.79 14.55
N ARG A 86 -6.28 -14.54 13.68
CA ARG A 86 -5.57 -13.93 12.56
C ARG A 86 -6.49 -13.25 11.57
N ALA A 87 -7.74 -13.68 11.44
CA ALA A 87 -8.71 -13.09 10.53
C ALA A 87 -9.34 -11.81 11.10
N HIS A 88 -9.65 -11.81 12.41
CA HIS A 88 -10.30 -10.66 13.05
C HIS A 88 -9.31 -9.64 13.63
N ARG A 89 -8.06 -10.04 13.94
CA ARG A 89 -6.97 -9.23 14.51
C ARG A 89 -7.43 -8.37 15.69
N PHE A 90 -8.08 -9.01 16.66
CA PHE A 90 -8.56 -8.34 17.88
C PHE A 90 -7.84 -8.93 19.08
N ASP A 91 -7.25 -8.05 19.88
CA ASP A 91 -6.53 -8.35 21.11
C ASP A 91 -6.74 -7.22 22.16
N PHE A 92 -6.00 -7.27 23.27
CA PHE A 92 -6.14 -6.31 24.36
C PHE A 92 -5.74 -4.86 24.01
N GLN A 93 -4.87 -4.67 23.01
CA GLN A 93 -4.30 -3.38 22.61
C GLN A 93 -4.93 -2.81 21.33
N THR A 94 -5.77 -3.59 20.64
CA THR A 94 -6.56 -3.08 19.51
C THR A 94 -7.74 -2.22 19.95
N GLY A 95 -8.25 -1.42 19.03
CA GLY A 95 -9.50 -0.66 19.19
C GLY A 95 -10.74 -1.55 19.07
N PHE A 96 -11.76 -1.13 18.32
CA PHE A 96 -13.00 -1.91 18.20
C PHE A 96 -12.85 -3.11 17.26
N VAL A 97 -13.57 -4.21 17.55
CA VAL A 97 -13.75 -5.29 16.57
C VAL A 97 -14.37 -4.69 15.30
N ARG A 98 -13.84 -5.06 14.13
CA ARG A 98 -14.26 -4.47 12.85
C ARG A 98 -15.79 -4.53 12.71
N PRO A 99 -16.48 -3.41 12.43
CA PRO A 99 -17.93 -3.39 12.29
C PRO A 99 -18.46 -4.43 11.30
N ALA A 100 -17.75 -4.65 10.18
CA ALA A 100 -18.10 -5.66 9.19
C ALA A 100 -18.19 -7.09 9.77
N TYR A 101 -17.39 -7.42 10.78
CA TYR A 101 -17.46 -8.73 11.45
C TYR A 101 -18.56 -8.76 12.52
N MET A 102 -18.81 -7.64 13.20
CA MET A 102 -19.89 -7.52 14.17
C MET A 102 -21.28 -7.60 13.53
N GLN A 103 -21.43 -7.17 12.26
CA GLN A 103 -22.66 -7.38 11.49
C GLN A 103 -23.01 -8.86 11.31
N ALA A 104 -22.00 -9.74 11.28
CA ALA A 104 -22.16 -11.18 11.17
C ALA A 104 -22.05 -11.91 12.53
N ALA A 105 -22.06 -11.19 13.66
CA ALA A 105 -21.92 -11.81 14.97
C ALA A 105 -23.14 -12.68 15.30
N TYR A 106 -22.93 -13.84 15.94
CA TYR A 106 -24.03 -14.80 16.16
C TYR A 106 -25.24 -14.23 16.91
N PRO A 107 -25.11 -13.35 17.94
CA PRO A 107 -26.29 -12.85 18.64
C PRO A 107 -27.16 -12.00 17.72
N LYS A 108 -26.53 -11.17 16.89
CA LYS A 108 -27.21 -10.34 15.90
C LYS A 108 -27.94 -11.19 14.87
N VAL A 109 -27.24 -12.17 14.31
CA VAL A 109 -27.79 -13.11 13.31
C VAL A 109 -29.00 -13.87 13.89
N LEU A 110 -28.97 -14.28 15.16
CA LEU A 110 -30.10 -14.92 15.82
C LEU A 110 -31.27 -13.96 16.04
N ARG A 111 -30.97 -12.75 16.51
CA ARG A 111 -31.99 -11.72 16.78
C ARG A 111 -32.76 -11.34 15.53
N GLU A 112 -32.07 -11.16 14.41
CA GLU A 112 -32.69 -10.90 13.11
C GLU A 112 -33.61 -12.05 12.64
N GLN A 113 -33.43 -13.25 13.17
CA GLN A 113 -34.25 -14.44 12.90
C GLN A 113 -35.31 -14.71 13.98
N GLY A 114 -35.58 -13.72 14.83
CA GLY A 114 -36.70 -13.72 15.78
C GLY A 114 -36.41 -14.33 17.15
N TYR A 115 -35.14 -14.64 17.47
CA TYR A 115 -34.74 -15.01 18.82
C TYR A 115 -34.73 -13.78 19.74
N TYR A 116 -35.17 -13.96 20.98
CA TYR A 116 -34.92 -12.99 22.05
C TYR A 116 -33.51 -13.20 22.61
N THR A 117 -32.61 -12.23 22.47
CA THR A 117 -31.19 -12.41 22.80
C THR A 117 -30.77 -11.70 24.09
N GLY A 118 -30.09 -12.43 24.97
CA GLY A 118 -29.65 -11.96 26.28
C GLY A 118 -28.15 -12.15 26.52
N PHE A 119 -27.48 -11.20 27.18
CA PHE A 119 -26.07 -11.33 27.57
C PHE A 119 -25.80 -10.80 28.98
N PHE A 120 -25.16 -11.61 29.84
CA PHE A 120 -24.74 -11.16 31.17
C PHE A 120 -23.34 -11.63 31.54
N GLY A 121 -22.54 -10.70 32.07
CA GLY A 121 -21.18 -10.96 32.55
C GLY A 121 -20.10 -10.37 31.65
N LYS A 122 -18.96 -11.06 31.56
CA LYS A 122 -17.77 -10.53 30.88
C LYS A 122 -17.89 -10.64 29.36
N LEU A 123 -18.20 -9.54 28.66
CA LEU A 123 -18.15 -9.53 27.19
C LEU A 123 -16.72 -9.71 26.68
N GLY A 124 -15.75 -9.03 27.29
CA GLY A 124 -14.32 -9.20 27.01
C GLY A 124 -13.86 -8.73 25.64
N VAL A 125 -14.74 -8.12 24.85
CA VAL A 125 -14.42 -7.47 23.57
C VAL A 125 -14.84 -6.00 23.60
N LYS A 126 -14.14 -5.16 22.84
CA LYS A 126 -14.54 -3.77 22.63
C LYS A 126 -15.43 -3.73 21.39
N THR A 127 -16.66 -3.25 21.56
CA THR A 127 -17.60 -2.96 20.48
C THR A 127 -18.46 -1.78 20.89
N ASP A 128 -19.11 -1.16 19.91
CA ASP A 128 -20.09 -0.08 20.04
C ASP A 128 -21.47 -0.50 19.49
N THR A 129 -21.68 -1.81 19.34
CA THR A 129 -22.88 -2.38 18.69
C THR A 129 -23.69 -3.28 19.60
N GLU A 130 -23.47 -3.28 20.93
CA GLU A 130 -24.18 -4.15 21.89
C GLU A 130 -25.71 -4.07 21.76
N ASP A 131 -26.25 -2.86 21.59
CA ASP A 131 -27.68 -2.61 21.36
C ASP A 131 -28.22 -3.28 20.09
N GLN A 132 -27.35 -3.62 19.13
CA GLN A 132 -27.69 -4.39 17.93
C GLN A 132 -27.56 -5.90 18.17
N LEU A 133 -26.66 -6.33 19.06
CA LEU A 133 -26.40 -7.74 19.35
C LEU A 133 -27.46 -8.36 20.27
N PHE A 134 -27.90 -7.63 21.29
CA PHE A 134 -28.71 -8.16 22.38
C PHE A 134 -29.99 -7.34 22.60
N ASP A 135 -31.11 -8.01 22.93
CA ASP A 135 -32.33 -7.33 23.37
C ASP A 135 -32.23 -6.86 24.83
N THR A 136 -31.53 -7.63 25.67
CA THR A 136 -31.22 -7.25 27.05
C THR A 136 -29.80 -7.67 27.39
N TYR A 137 -29.02 -6.79 27.98
CA TYR A 137 -27.65 -7.12 28.35
C TYR A 137 -27.14 -6.31 29.54
N GLU A 138 -26.16 -6.87 30.23
CA GLU A 138 -25.31 -6.14 31.17
C GLU A 138 -23.90 -6.71 31.09
N SER A 139 -22.96 -5.92 30.53
CA SER A 139 -21.55 -6.29 30.45
C SER A 139 -20.80 -5.80 31.69
N TYR A 140 -20.09 -6.69 32.36
CA TYR A 140 -19.27 -6.39 33.53
C TYR A 140 -18.17 -7.44 33.73
N ASP A 141 -17.04 -7.01 34.28
CA ASP A 141 -15.93 -7.89 34.68
C ASP A 141 -15.43 -7.51 36.08
N ARG A 142 -14.40 -8.20 36.58
CA ARG A 142 -13.71 -7.88 37.82
C ARG A 142 -13.28 -6.41 37.81
N ASN A 143 -13.47 -5.74 38.94
CA ASN A 143 -13.12 -4.33 39.06
C ASN A 143 -11.65 -4.18 39.46
N GLY A 144 -10.79 -3.91 38.47
CA GLY A 144 -9.36 -3.70 38.62
C GLY A 144 -8.95 -2.54 39.54
N ALA A 145 -9.87 -1.60 39.83
CA ALA A 145 -9.62 -0.46 40.71
C ALA A 145 -9.51 -0.85 42.20
N TYR A 146 -10.01 -2.04 42.58
CA TYR A 146 -9.92 -2.54 43.95
C TYR A 146 -8.92 -3.70 44.04
N PRO A 147 -7.77 -3.55 44.71
CA PRO A 147 -6.75 -4.60 44.84
C PRO A 147 -7.09 -5.62 45.96
N ASP A 148 -8.37 -5.94 46.15
CA ASP A 148 -8.86 -6.86 47.19
C ASP A 148 -10.21 -7.52 46.77
N ARG A 149 -10.90 -8.17 47.73
CA ARG A 149 -12.19 -8.85 47.50
C ARG A 149 -13.24 -7.99 46.79
N ARG A 150 -13.21 -6.65 46.95
CA ARG A 150 -14.17 -5.75 46.28
C ARG A 150 -14.09 -5.85 44.75
N GLY A 151 -12.96 -6.31 44.19
CA GLY A 151 -12.83 -6.60 42.76
C GLY A 151 -13.87 -7.60 42.24
N TYR A 152 -14.31 -8.54 43.07
CA TYR A 152 -15.35 -9.54 42.78
C TYR A 152 -16.68 -9.28 43.51
N TYR A 153 -16.69 -8.39 44.51
CA TYR A 153 -17.84 -8.06 45.34
C TYR A 153 -18.17 -6.56 45.24
N TYR A 154 -18.75 -6.14 44.11
CA TYR A 154 -19.17 -4.76 43.89
C TYR A 154 -20.56 -4.61 43.25
N LYS A 155 -21.20 -5.72 42.86
CA LYS A 155 -22.57 -5.74 42.35
C LYS A 155 -23.53 -6.14 43.47
N THR A 156 -24.78 -5.66 43.39
CA THR A 156 -25.78 -5.88 44.43
C THR A 156 -27.00 -6.63 43.93
N ILE A 157 -27.53 -7.53 44.75
CA ILE A 157 -28.88 -8.09 44.60
C ILE A 157 -29.72 -7.53 45.74
N GLY A 158 -30.68 -6.66 45.42
CA GLY A 158 -31.36 -5.84 46.43
C GLY A 158 -30.36 -4.95 47.16
N LYS A 159 -30.18 -5.16 48.47
CA LYS A 159 -29.21 -4.42 49.31
C LYS A 159 -27.91 -5.21 49.59
N ASP A 160 -27.82 -6.46 49.14
CA ASP A 160 -26.69 -7.34 49.44
C ASP A 160 -25.62 -7.25 48.35
N THR A 161 -24.37 -7.02 48.74
CA THR A 161 -23.23 -6.99 47.80
C THR A 161 -22.71 -8.40 47.61
N VAL A 162 -22.84 -8.93 46.40
CA VAL A 162 -22.59 -10.35 46.11
C VAL A 162 -21.39 -10.54 45.19
N HIS A 163 -20.86 -11.76 45.20
CA HIS A 163 -19.84 -12.20 44.26
C HIS A 163 -20.37 -12.11 42.81
N LEU A 164 -19.53 -11.70 41.84
CA LEU A 164 -19.93 -11.59 40.42
C LEU A 164 -20.57 -12.87 39.87
N THR A 165 -20.04 -14.06 40.22
CA THR A 165 -20.65 -15.35 39.83
C THR A 165 -22.12 -15.45 40.26
N ARG A 166 -22.43 -15.10 41.51
CA ARG A 166 -23.81 -15.10 42.03
C ARG A 166 -24.67 -14.05 41.33
N TYR A 167 -24.10 -12.89 41.03
CA TYR A 167 -24.80 -11.84 40.28
C TYR A 167 -25.16 -12.30 38.86
N THR A 168 -24.23 -12.91 38.12
CA THR A 168 -24.50 -13.49 36.79
C THR A 168 -25.53 -14.62 36.86
N GLY A 169 -25.45 -15.48 37.87
CA GLY A 169 -26.47 -16.50 38.13
C GLY A 169 -27.85 -15.88 38.32
N GLN A 170 -27.96 -14.84 39.15
CA GLN A 170 -29.23 -14.13 39.37
C GLN A 170 -29.77 -13.50 38.08
N LYS A 171 -28.92 -12.85 37.28
CA LYS A 171 -29.34 -12.26 35.99
C LYS A 171 -29.88 -13.31 35.01
N ALA A 172 -29.33 -14.52 35.03
CA ALA A 172 -29.87 -15.63 34.25
C ALA A 172 -31.27 -16.04 34.73
N LEU A 173 -31.47 -16.13 36.05
CA LEU A 173 -32.79 -16.42 36.63
C LEU A 173 -33.81 -15.34 36.27
N ASP A 174 -33.45 -14.07 36.43
CA ASP A 174 -34.29 -12.92 36.09
C ASP A 174 -34.65 -12.92 34.59
N PHE A 175 -33.70 -13.24 33.72
CA PHE A 175 -33.95 -13.35 32.28
C PHE A 175 -34.95 -14.47 31.98
N ILE A 176 -34.78 -15.66 32.57
CA ILE A 176 -35.69 -16.80 32.35
C ILE A 176 -37.09 -16.49 32.91
N ASP A 177 -37.18 -15.79 34.04
CA ASP A 177 -38.47 -15.39 34.63
C ASP A 177 -39.25 -14.42 33.71
N ASN A 178 -38.54 -13.58 32.95
CA ASN A 178 -39.12 -12.58 32.06
C ASN A 178 -39.16 -13.00 30.58
N ALA A 179 -38.58 -14.14 30.22
CA ALA A 179 -38.55 -14.62 28.84
C ALA A 179 -39.97 -14.99 28.37
N ASN A 180 -40.37 -14.47 27.22
CA ASN A 180 -41.66 -14.82 26.60
C ASN A 180 -41.62 -16.27 26.08
N THR A 181 -42.57 -17.11 26.50
CA THR A 181 -42.68 -18.51 26.06
C THR A 181 -43.09 -18.69 24.59
N GLU A 182 -43.58 -17.64 23.93
CA GLU A 182 -43.98 -17.66 22.51
C GLU A 182 -42.81 -17.51 21.53
N LYS A 183 -41.64 -17.00 21.98
CA LYS A 183 -40.44 -16.84 21.17
C LYS A 183 -39.29 -17.66 21.76
N PRO A 184 -38.46 -18.32 20.93
CA PRO A 184 -37.25 -18.93 21.45
C PRO A 184 -36.26 -17.85 21.90
N PHE A 185 -35.46 -18.14 22.92
CA PHE A 185 -34.41 -17.23 23.39
C PHE A 185 -33.00 -17.81 23.22
N CYS A 186 -32.01 -16.92 23.14
CA CYS A 186 -30.60 -17.25 23.25
C CYS A 186 -29.99 -16.42 24.37
N LEU A 187 -29.56 -17.08 25.45
CA LEU A 187 -28.98 -16.45 26.63
C LEU A 187 -27.50 -16.81 26.74
N SER A 188 -26.64 -15.81 26.66
CA SER A 188 -25.19 -15.96 26.81
C SER A 188 -24.73 -15.47 28.17
N LEU A 189 -24.14 -16.38 28.96
CA LEU A 189 -23.66 -16.14 30.31
C LEU A 189 -22.14 -16.28 30.33
N SER A 190 -21.44 -15.19 30.62
CA SER A 190 -19.98 -15.15 30.64
C SER A 190 -19.47 -14.87 32.04
N PHE A 191 -19.08 -15.92 32.75
CA PHE A 191 -18.56 -15.81 34.11
C PHE A 191 -17.10 -15.33 34.08
N SER A 192 -16.79 -14.28 34.87
CA SER A 192 -15.39 -13.87 35.12
C SER A 192 -14.61 -14.91 35.94
N ALA A 193 -15.30 -15.78 36.66
CA ALA A 193 -14.69 -16.87 37.41
C ALA A 193 -14.35 -18.04 36.47
N PRO A 194 -13.26 -18.79 36.73
CA PRO A 194 -12.31 -18.66 37.85
C PRO A 194 -11.12 -17.67 37.71
N HIS A 195 -11.14 -16.67 36.82
CA HIS A 195 -9.98 -15.79 36.58
C HIS A 195 -9.39 -15.16 37.88
N ALA A 196 -8.06 -15.21 38.03
CA ALA A 196 -7.35 -14.58 39.15
C ALA A 196 -7.47 -13.04 39.13
N HIS A 197 -7.64 -12.40 40.28
CA HIS A 197 -7.59 -10.96 40.45
C HIS A 197 -6.15 -10.45 40.63
N ASP A 198 -5.43 -10.37 39.51
CA ASP A 198 -4.00 -10.08 39.46
C ASP A 198 -3.52 -8.90 40.32
N ASN A 199 -4.31 -7.82 40.42
CA ASN A 199 -3.95 -6.64 41.21
C ASN A 199 -4.05 -6.87 42.72
N ALA A 200 -4.66 -7.96 43.17
CA ALA A 200 -4.87 -8.26 44.58
C ALA A 200 -3.87 -9.30 45.10
N PRO A 201 -3.26 -9.10 46.29
CA PRO A 201 -2.35 -10.08 46.88
C PRO A 201 -2.97 -11.48 47.03
N ASP A 202 -4.25 -11.57 47.42
CA ASP A 202 -4.93 -12.86 47.62
C ASP A 202 -5.31 -13.58 46.32
N GLN A 203 -5.29 -12.87 45.19
CA GLN A 203 -5.59 -13.34 43.83
C GLN A 203 -7.01 -13.93 43.61
N TYR A 204 -7.42 -14.95 44.37
CA TYR A 204 -8.69 -15.65 44.18
C TYR A 204 -9.69 -15.33 45.30
N PHE A 205 -10.91 -14.98 44.89
CA PHE A 205 -12.01 -14.68 45.79
C PHE A 205 -13.19 -15.55 45.40
N TRP A 206 -13.65 -16.42 46.29
CA TRP A 206 -14.79 -17.31 46.06
C TRP A 206 -16.01 -16.89 46.88
N GLN A 207 -17.15 -17.51 46.61
CA GLN A 207 -18.40 -17.36 47.36
C GLN A 207 -18.29 -18.03 48.74
N GLU A 208 -18.86 -17.44 49.79
CA GLU A 208 -18.72 -17.93 51.18
C GLU A 208 -19.21 -19.38 51.35
N GLU A 209 -20.20 -19.80 50.56
CA GLU A 209 -20.74 -21.16 50.58
C GLU A 209 -19.70 -22.23 50.20
N GLN A 210 -18.58 -21.85 49.60
CA GLN A 210 -17.49 -22.73 49.17
C GLN A 210 -16.32 -22.74 50.17
N ASN A 211 -16.39 -22.01 51.28
CA ASN A 211 -15.32 -21.91 52.28
C ASN A 211 -14.86 -23.26 52.84
N SER A 212 -15.77 -24.21 53.03
CA SER A 212 -15.46 -25.54 53.59
C SER A 212 -14.84 -26.49 52.56
N GLN A 213 -15.05 -26.26 51.26
CA GLN A 213 -14.52 -27.13 50.21
C GLN A 213 -13.00 -27.09 50.21
N LEU A 214 -12.31 -28.24 50.21
CA LEU A 214 -10.83 -28.32 50.25
C LEU A 214 -10.15 -27.70 51.47
N ALA A 215 -10.89 -27.26 52.51
CA ALA A 215 -10.29 -26.62 53.68
C ALA A 215 -9.27 -27.55 54.37
N ASN A 216 -9.64 -28.82 54.55
CA ASN A 216 -8.82 -29.86 55.17
C ASN A 216 -8.13 -30.79 54.16
N THR A 217 -8.01 -30.36 52.89
CA THR A 217 -7.36 -31.13 51.83
C THR A 217 -6.02 -30.49 51.51
N THR A 218 -4.95 -31.28 51.43
CA THR A 218 -3.67 -30.84 50.89
C THR A 218 -3.67 -31.05 49.38
N ILE A 219 -3.45 -29.98 48.62
CA ILE A 219 -3.32 -30.05 47.16
C ILE A 219 -1.97 -30.72 46.82
N PRO A 220 -1.93 -31.73 45.93
CA PRO A 220 -0.67 -32.30 45.46
C PRO A 220 0.20 -31.24 44.79
N ASP A 221 1.52 -31.38 44.88
CA ASP A 221 2.47 -30.51 44.18
C ASP A 221 2.17 -30.44 42.67
N PRO A 222 2.47 -29.30 41.99
CA PRO A 222 2.15 -29.15 40.59
C PRO A 222 2.89 -30.18 39.76
N GLU A 223 2.20 -30.80 38.81
CA GLU A 223 2.86 -31.67 37.84
C GLU A 223 3.94 -30.89 37.09
N LEU A 224 5.10 -31.51 36.87
CA LEU A 224 6.23 -30.86 36.18
C LEU A 224 6.73 -29.57 36.86
N GLY A 225 6.56 -29.42 38.18
CA GLY A 225 7.05 -28.27 38.94
C GLY A 225 8.57 -28.21 39.16
N GLU A 226 9.30 -29.30 38.88
CA GLU A 226 10.76 -29.38 39.05
C GLU A 226 11.52 -28.45 38.08
N ASP A 227 12.66 -27.90 38.51
CA ASP A 227 13.51 -26.97 37.75
C ASP A 227 13.84 -27.48 36.34
N LYS A 228 14.11 -28.78 36.20
CA LYS A 228 14.46 -29.40 34.91
C LYS A 228 13.42 -29.17 33.80
N TYR A 229 12.14 -29.00 34.14
CA TYR A 229 11.08 -28.74 33.16
C TYR A 229 10.95 -27.25 32.81
N PHE A 230 11.35 -26.36 33.71
CA PHE A 230 11.45 -24.93 33.44
C PHE A 230 12.70 -24.61 32.62
N ASP A 231 13.84 -25.23 32.94
CA ASP A 231 15.14 -24.95 32.33
C ASP A 231 15.19 -25.27 30.83
N ILE A 232 14.39 -26.24 30.38
CA ILE A 232 14.27 -26.64 28.96
C ILE A 232 13.37 -25.72 28.13
N LEU A 233 12.63 -24.80 28.76
CA LEU A 233 11.75 -23.86 28.04
C LEU A 233 12.57 -22.85 27.23
N PRO A 234 12.04 -22.37 26.10
CA PRO A 234 12.65 -21.28 25.36
C PRO A 234 12.88 -20.05 26.23
N GLN A 235 13.96 -19.31 25.96
CA GLN A 235 14.34 -18.15 26.78
C GLN A 235 13.23 -17.09 26.85
N ALA A 236 12.56 -16.81 25.73
CA ALA A 236 11.42 -15.87 25.68
C ALA A 236 10.23 -16.29 26.56
N VAL A 237 10.06 -17.59 26.84
CA VAL A 237 9.02 -18.09 27.75
C VAL A 237 9.48 -17.99 29.21
N LYS A 238 10.75 -18.31 29.49
CA LYS A 238 11.33 -18.21 30.84
C LYS A 238 11.31 -16.77 31.37
N ASP A 239 11.59 -15.81 30.49
CA ASP A 239 11.54 -14.37 30.80
C ASP A 239 10.10 -13.81 30.72
N GLY A 240 9.14 -14.63 30.28
CA GLY A 240 7.79 -14.22 29.97
C GLY A 240 6.90 -13.98 31.20
N PHE A 241 5.78 -13.30 30.94
CA PHE A 241 4.85 -12.86 31.99
C PHE A 241 4.19 -14.02 32.75
N ASN A 242 4.15 -15.23 32.18
CA ASN A 242 3.72 -16.45 32.87
C ASN A 242 4.61 -16.82 34.07
N ARG A 243 5.92 -16.64 33.94
CA ARG A 243 6.89 -16.89 35.03
C ARG A 243 6.72 -15.86 36.13
N LEU A 244 6.57 -14.58 35.76
CA LEU A 244 6.29 -13.54 36.75
C LEU A 244 5.00 -13.84 37.52
N ARG A 245 3.93 -14.21 36.81
CA ARG A 245 2.66 -14.62 37.41
C ARG A 245 2.75 -15.85 38.32
N TRP A 246 3.72 -16.74 38.09
CA TRP A 246 3.98 -17.87 38.98
C TRP A 246 4.54 -17.40 40.33
N THR A 247 5.42 -16.38 40.35
CA THR A 247 5.91 -15.79 41.62
C THR A 247 4.81 -15.14 42.46
N TRP A 248 3.69 -14.76 41.83
CA TRP A 248 2.55 -14.20 42.56
C TRP A 248 1.68 -15.27 43.19
N ARG A 249 1.65 -16.49 42.64
CA ARG A 249 0.63 -17.50 42.97
C ARG A 249 1.17 -18.81 43.51
N TYR A 250 2.38 -19.22 43.16
CA TYR A 250 2.80 -20.63 43.27
C TYR A 250 4.27 -20.83 43.72
N ASP A 251 5.05 -19.76 43.95
CA ASP A 251 6.47 -19.85 44.32
C ASP A 251 6.73 -20.29 45.78
N THR A 252 5.70 -20.31 46.63
CA THR A 252 5.75 -20.94 47.95
C THR A 252 4.62 -21.94 48.13
N PRO A 253 4.79 -22.98 48.98
CA PRO A 253 3.74 -23.95 49.26
C PRO A 253 2.43 -23.30 49.73
N GLU A 254 2.49 -22.24 50.54
CA GLU A 254 1.31 -21.55 51.06
C GLU A 254 0.52 -20.86 49.95
N LYS A 255 1.22 -20.11 49.09
CA LYS A 255 0.60 -19.45 47.92
C LYS A 255 0.00 -20.49 46.99
N TYR A 256 0.70 -21.59 46.74
CA TYR A 256 0.22 -22.69 45.89
C TYR A 256 -1.06 -23.33 46.45
N GLN A 257 -1.05 -23.71 47.72
CA GLN A 257 -2.24 -24.27 48.39
C GLN A 257 -3.42 -23.31 48.36
N HIS A 258 -3.21 -22.02 48.64
CA HIS A 258 -4.28 -21.00 48.62
C HIS A 258 -4.84 -20.81 47.21
N SER A 259 -3.96 -20.61 46.23
CA SER A 259 -4.33 -20.27 44.85
C SER A 259 -5.09 -21.41 44.16
N VAL A 260 -4.60 -22.66 44.26
CA VAL A 260 -5.27 -23.79 43.60
C VAL A 260 -6.61 -24.13 44.27
N LYS A 261 -6.71 -24.03 45.61
CA LYS A 261 -7.99 -24.15 46.31
C LYS A 261 -8.96 -23.06 45.87
N GLY A 262 -8.50 -21.81 45.79
CA GLY A 262 -9.31 -20.67 45.36
C GLY A 262 -9.86 -20.86 43.95
N TYR A 263 -9.00 -21.28 43.01
CA TYR A 263 -9.39 -21.61 41.64
C TYR A 263 -10.53 -22.65 41.58
N TYR A 264 -10.38 -23.80 42.25
CA TYR A 264 -11.43 -24.84 42.26
C TYR A 264 -12.71 -24.42 43.00
N ARG A 265 -12.60 -23.63 44.07
CA ARG A 265 -13.78 -23.08 44.78
C ARG A 265 -14.57 -22.12 43.91
N MET A 266 -13.90 -21.31 43.09
CA MET A 266 -14.58 -20.41 42.15
C MET A 266 -15.33 -21.17 41.05
N ILE A 267 -14.74 -22.24 40.50
CA ILE A 267 -15.42 -23.14 39.55
C ILE A 267 -16.65 -23.78 40.20
N SER A 268 -16.50 -24.30 41.42
CA SER A 268 -17.61 -24.88 42.20
C SER A 268 -18.73 -23.84 42.46
N GLY A 269 -18.36 -22.57 42.58
CA GLY A 269 -19.30 -21.45 42.64
C GLY A 269 -20.07 -21.24 41.34
N VAL A 270 -19.45 -21.43 40.16
CA VAL A 270 -20.15 -21.38 38.86
C VAL A 270 -21.09 -22.56 38.72
N ASP A 271 -20.64 -23.77 39.07
CA ASP A 271 -21.44 -25.00 39.04
C ASP A 271 -22.74 -24.87 39.84
N ARG A 272 -22.66 -24.27 41.03
CA ARG A 272 -23.84 -23.98 41.86
C ARG A 272 -24.87 -23.10 41.14
N GLU A 273 -24.43 -22.07 40.41
CA GLU A 273 -25.35 -21.20 39.67
C GLU A 273 -25.94 -21.92 38.44
N ILE A 274 -25.19 -22.81 37.79
CA ILE A 274 -25.71 -23.69 36.74
C ILE A 274 -26.85 -24.56 37.30
N GLY A 275 -26.68 -25.12 38.50
CA GLY A 275 -27.73 -25.88 39.18
C GLY A 275 -29.02 -25.09 39.38
N LYS A 276 -28.90 -23.82 39.82
CA LYS A 276 -30.07 -22.94 39.98
C LYS A 276 -30.75 -22.64 38.65
N ILE A 277 -29.97 -22.40 37.59
CA ILE A 277 -30.50 -22.14 36.24
C ILE A 277 -31.28 -23.36 35.74
N ARG A 278 -30.73 -24.57 35.87
CA ARG A 278 -31.41 -25.80 35.47
C ARG A 278 -32.70 -26.03 36.25
N ALA A 279 -32.66 -25.85 37.57
CA ALA A 279 -33.85 -25.94 38.40
C ALA A 279 -34.93 -24.92 38.00
N LYS A 280 -34.53 -23.70 37.62
CA LYS A 280 -35.46 -22.67 37.12
C LYS A 280 -36.05 -23.03 35.75
N LEU A 281 -35.28 -23.65 34.86
CA LEU A 281 -35.82 -24.17 33.59
C LEU A 281 -36.85 -25.26 33.81
N GLU A 282 -36.61 -26.17 34.76
CA GLU A 282 -37.58 -27.21 35.15
C GLU A 282 -38.85 -26.59 35.77
N GLU A 283 -38.69 -25.61 36.68
CA GLU A 283 -39.80 -24.85 37.28
C GLU A 283 -40.70 -24.19 36.24
N LYS A 284 -40.11 -23.65 35.16
CA LYS A 284 -40.82 -22.99 34.06
C LYS A 284 -41.29 -23.95 32.95
N GLY A 285 -40.97 -25.24 33.03
CA GLY A 285 -41.26 -26.22 31.98
C GLY A 285 -40.50 -25.99 30.67
N LEU A 286 -39.36 -25.31 30.73
CA LEU A 286 -38.51 -24.98 29.57
C LEU A 286 -37.37 -25.98 29.37
N ASP A 287 -37.09 -26.83 30.35
CA ASP A 287 -35.96 -27.77 30.38
C ASP A 287 -35.96 -28.75 29.19
N LYS A 288 -37.14 -29.21 28.75
CA LYS A 288 -37.27 -30.15 27.62
C LYS A 288 -37.03 -29.53 26.24
N ASN A 289 -36.97 -28.20 26.13
CA ASN A 289 -36.73 -27.47 24.88
C ASN A 289 -35.50 -26.56 24.96
N THR A 290 -34.62 -26.73 25.95
CA THR A 290 -33.45 -25.86 26.13
C THR A 290 -32.15 -26.62 25.92
N VAL A 291 -31.38 -26.20 24.92
CA VAL A 291 -30.01 -26.66 24.68
C VAL A 291 -29.05 -25.83 25.53
N ILE A 292 -28.14 -26.48 26.24
CA ILE A 292 -27.10 -25.82 27.06
C ILE A 292 -25.73 -26.16 26.48
N ILE A 293 -24.97 -25.13 26.10
CA ILE A 293 -23.59 -25.26 25.64
C ILE A 293 -22.70 -24.66 26.73
N LEU A 294 -21.75 -25.42 27.27
CA LEU A 294 -20.79 -24.97 28.27
C LEU A 294 -19.37 -25.07 27.73
N MET A 295 -18.59 -24.00 27.85
CA MET A 295 -17.17 -23.98 27.44
C MET A 295 -16.31 -23.10 28.37
N GLY A 296 -14.99 -23.33 28.40
CA GLY A 296 -14.01 -22.34 28.88
C GLY A 296 -13.49 -21.44 27.74
N ASP A 297 -13.16 -20.17 28.01
CA ASP A 297 -12.62 -19.26 26.98
C ASP A 297 -11.13 -19.47 26.68
N ASN A 298 -10.40 -20.09 27.61
CA ASN A 298 -9.05 -20.61 27.46
C ASN A 298 -8.70 -21.54 28.64
N GLY A 299 -7.67 -22.37 28.46
CA GLY A 299 -7.07 -23.16 29.53
C GLY A 299 -6.13 -22.33 30.43
N TYR A 300 -5.51 -22.98 31.40
CA TYR A 300 -4.72 -22.31 32.45
C TYR A 300 -3.63 -23.22 33.08
N PHE A 301 -2.48 -22.62 33.39
CA PHE A 301 -1.43 -23.24 34.20
C PHE A 301 -1.67 -23.04 35.69
N LEU A 302 -1.58 -24.13 36.44
CA LEU A 302 -1.73 -24.16 37.90
C LEU A 302 -0.40 -24.33 38.63
N GLY A 303 0.73 -24.11 37.96
CA GLY A 303 2.08 -24.25 38.53
C GLY A 303 2.98 -25.17 37.72
N GLU A 304 2.45 -25.86 36.70
CA GLU A 304 3.25 -26.72 35.84
C GLU A 304 4.36 -25.94 35.16
N ARG A 305 5.57 -26.54 35.08
CA ARG A 305 6.80 -25.91 34.55
C ARG A 305 7.16 -24.59 35.23
N GLN A 306 6.68 -24.42 36.46
CA GLN A 306 6.79 -23.17 37.20
C GLN A 306 6.22 -21.95 36.46
N LEU A 307 5.09 -22.16 35.75
CA LEU A 307 4.33 -21.15 35.05
C LEU A 307 2.94 -20.99 35.68
N ALA A 308 2.35 -19.80 35.50
CA ALA A 308 0.97 -19.52 35.85
C ALA A 308 0.28 -18.76 34.72
N GLY A 309 -1.02 -18.97 34.53
CA GLY A 309 -1.77 -18.21 33.53
C GLY A 309 -1.97 -18.94 32.21
N LYS A 310 -2.11 -18.13 31.15
CA LYS A 310 -2.48 -18.53 29.79
C LYS A 310 -1.47 -18.03 28.74
N TRP A 311 -1.84 -18.00 27.46
CA TRP A 311 -1.06 -17.51 26.30
C TRP A 311 -0.17 -18.52 25.58
N LEU A 312 0.24 -19.62 26.20
CA LEU A 312 1.17 -20.56 25.54
C LEU A 312 0.44 -21.69 24.82
N MET A 313 1.13 -22.39 23.91
CA MET A 313 0.54 -23.43 23.03
C MET A 313 0.44 -24.82 23.67
N TYR A 314 0.75 -24.96 24.96
CA TYR A 314 0.62 -26.22 25.69
C TYR A 314 -0.85 -26.61 25.89
N ASP A 315 -1.15 -27.92 25.96
CA ASP A 315 -2.52 -28.43 26.08
C ASP A 315 -3.21 -27.88 27.33
N ASN A 316 -2.46 -27.55 28.40
CA ASN A 316 -2.96 -26.86 29.59
C ASN A 316 -3.65 -25.51 29.27
N ASN A 317 -3.24 -24.80 28.22
CA ASN A 317 -3.72 -23.47 27.84
C ASN A 317 -4.68 -23.49 26.65
N VAL A 318 -4.52 -24.41 25.71
CA VAL A 318 -5.38 -24.48 24.52
C VAL A 318 -6.57 -25.43 24.68
N ARG A 319 -6.58 -26.36 25.64
CA ARG A 319 -7.73 -27.25 25.89
C ARG A 319 -8.63 -26.72 27.00
N VAL A 320 -9.93 -26.85 26.78
CA VAL A 320 -11.00 -26.38 27.67
C VAL A 320 -12.08 -27.46 27.81
N PRO A 321 -12.94 -27.45 28.84
CA PRO A 321 -14.13 -28.29 28.82
C PRO A 321 -15.07 -27.77 27.71
N LEU A 322 -15.74 -28.68 27.01
CA LEU A 322 -16.86 -28.35 26.12
C LEU A 322 -17.93 -29.42 26.24
N ILE A 323 -19.13 -28.99 26.63
CA ILE A 323 -20.31 -29.84 26.78
C ILE A 323 -21.43 -29.24 25.95
N VAL A 324 -22.11 -30.07 25.16
CA VAL A 324 -23.38 -29.72 24.52
C VAL A 324 -24.47 -30.65 25.07
N TYR A 325 -25.34 -30.10 25.91
CA TYR A 325 -26.52 -30.77 26.42
C TYR A 325 -27.72 -30.43 25.55
N ASP A 326 -28.23 -31.42 24.85
CA ASP A 326 -29.49 -31.36 24.09
C ASP A 326 -30.45 -32.38 24.70
N PRO A 327 -31.61 -31.96 25.25
CA PRO A 327 -32.54 -32.85 25.94
C PRO A 327 -33.12 -33.95 25.04
N ASN A 328 -32.99 -33.80 23.71
CA ASN A 328 -33.45 -34.78 22.72
C ASN A 328 -32.32 -35.66 22.17
N ALA A 329 -31.06 -35.40 22.53
CA ALA A 329 -29.92 -36.19 22.12
C ALA A 329 -29.56 -37.26 23.17
N LYS A 330 -28.86 -38.31 22.73
CA LYS A 330 -28.28 -39.31 23.63
C LYS A 330 -26.90 -38.87 24.10
N HIS A 331 -26.50 -39.33 25.28
CA HIS A 331 -25.15 -39.12 25.79
C HIS A 331 -24.08 -39.67 24.83
N GLN A 332 -23.00 -38.89 24.64
CA GLN A 332 -21.83 -39.26 23.84
C GLN A 332 -20.55 -38.67 24.43
N ASP A 333 -19.47 -39.46 24.39
CA ASP A 333 -18.10 -38.98 24.62
C ASP A 333 -17.35 -38.98 23.28
N LEU A 334 -16.98 -37.81 22.77
CA LEU A 334 -16.36 -37.67 21.46
C LEU A 334 -14.91 -37.21 21.56
N THR A 335 -14.08 -37.70 20.63
CA THR A 335 -12.66 -37.35 20.51
C THR A 335 -12.33 -36.50 19.29
N ASP A 336 -13.33 -36.14 18.48
CA ASP A 336 -13.17 -35.17 17.40
C ASP A 336 -12.75 -33.81 17.95
N PHE A 337 -11.94 -33.08 17.16
CA PHE A 337 -11.58 -31.70 17.49
C PHE A 337 -12.82 -30.81 17.39
N ALA A 338 -13.27 -30.31 18.53
CA ALA A 338 -14.29 -29.29 18.65
C ALA A 338 -13.64 -28.01 19.17
N MET A 339 -13.86 -26.89 18.48
CA MET A 339 -13.15 -25.64 18.76
C MET A 339 -14.11 -24.52 19.15
N ASN A 340 -13.63 -23.51 19.86
CA ASN A 340 -14.44 -22.32 20.20
C ASN A 340 -15.04 -21.63 18.94
N VAL A 341 -14.33 -21.65 17.82
CA VAL A 341 -14.83 -21.13 16.52
C VAL A 341 -16.02 -21.92 15.96
N ASP A 342 -16.26 -23.15 16.42
CA ASP A 342 -17.39 -24.00 16.01
C ASP A 342 -18.70 -23.66 16.77
N VAL A 343 -18.58 -23.03 17.94
CA VAL A 343 -19.73 -22.70 18.81
C VAL A 343 -20.76 -21.81 18.09
N PRO A 344 -20.38 -20.75 17.37
CA PRO A 344 -21.33 -19.89 16.66
C PRO A 344 -22.13 -20.64 15.61
N ALA A 345 -21.45 -21.45 14.80
CA ALA A 345 -22.07 -22.30 13.78
C ALA A 345 -23.01 -23.33 14.40
N THR A 346 -22.66 -23.87 15.58
CA THR A 346 -23.50 -24.80 16.33
C THR A 346 -24.77 -24.12 16.84
N ILE A 347 -24.65 -22.92 17.42
CA ILE A 347 -25.79 -22.11 17.88
C ILE A 347 -26.73 -21.77 16.71
N ALA A 348 -26.17 -21.30 15.59
CA ALA A 348 -26.95 -20.98 14.39
C ALA A 348 -27.70 -22.20 13.83
N ASP A 349 -27.05 -23.36 13.76
CA ASP A 349 -27.67 -24.60 13.29
C ASP A 349 -28.81 -25.07 14.22
N TYR A 350 -28.66 -24.97 15.54
CA TYR A 350 -29.77 -25.22 16.47
C TYR A 350 -30.93 -24.23 16.27
N ALA A 351 -30.64 -22.97 15.98
CA ALA A 351 -31.64 -21.94 15.69
C ALA A 351 -32.27 -22.06 14.28
N GLY A 352 -31.76 -22.94 13.43
CA GLY A 352 -32.18 -23.07 12.02
C GLY A 352 -31.81 -21.87 11.16
N VAL A 353 -30.72 -21.17 11.51
CA VAL A 353 -30.22 -19.98 10.83
C VAL A 353 -29.09 -20.36 9.89
N LYS A 354 -29.06 -19.76 8.69
CA LYS A 354 -27.97 -19.95 7.74
C LYS A 354 -26.69 -19.31 8.29
N THR A 355 -25.62 -20.09 8.38
CA THR A 355 -24.28 -19.61 8.75
C THR A 355 -23.78 -18.54 7.78
N PRO A 356 -23.32 -17.37 8.26
CA PRO A 356 -22.62 -16.38 7.44
C PRO A 356 -21.39 -16.94 6.71
N GLU A 357 -21.14 -16.46 5.50
CA GLU A 357 -20.05 -16.99 4.62
C GLU A 357 -18.65 -16.76 5.18
N ASN A 358 -18.47 -15.74 6.04
CA ASN A 358 -17.18 -15.43 6.66
C ASN A 358 -16.88 -16.26 7.92
N TRP A 359 -17.83 -17.05 8.43
CA TRP A 359 -17.57 -17.93 9.57
C TRP A 359 -16.69 -19.11 9.16
N GLN A 360 -15.68 -19.41 9.99
CA GLN A 360 -14.64 -20.39 9.70
C GLN A 360 -14.80 -21.70 10.49
N GLY A 361 -15.76 -21.76 11.41
CA GLY A 361 -16.10 -22.95 12.20
C GLY A 361 -17.18 -23.83 11.56
N LYS A 362 -17.32 -25.05 12.06
CA LYS A 362 -18.30 -26.06 11.63
C LYS A 362 -19.30 -26.32 12.76
N SER A 363 -20.57 -26.54 12.44
CA SER A 363 -21.56 -26.93 13.46
C SER A 363 -21.23 -28.29 14.07
N LEU A 364 -21.30 -28.38 15.41
CA LEU A 364 -21.12 -29.62 16.16
C LEU A 364 -22.42 -30.43 16.28
N LYS A 365 -23.58 -29.85 15.94
CA LYS A 365 -24.90 -30.50 16.09
C LYS A 365 -25.03 -31.84 15.34
N PRO A 366 -24.46 -32.04 14.14
CA PRO A 366 -24.48 -33.36 13.49
C PRO A 366 -23.82 -34.46 14.33
N LEU A 367 -22.75 -34.13 15.07
CA LEU A 367 -22.13 -35.03 16.02
C LEU A 367 -23.01 -35.25 17.26
N VAL A 368 -23.50 -34.16 17.86
CA VAL A 368 -24.33 -34.21 19.08
C VAL A 368 -25.60 -35.06 18.87
N THR A 369 -26.22 -34.95 17.70
CA THR A 369 -27.43 -35.71 17.33
C THR A 369 -27.12 -37.10 16.76
N ALA A 370 -25.85 -37.50 16.73
CA ALA A 370 -25.36 -38.77 16.16
C ALA A 370 -25.75 -39.00 14.69
N LYS A 371 -26.00 -37.91 13.93
CA LYS A 371 -26.22 -37.97 12.48
C LYS A 371 -24.92 -38.21 11.73
N GLU A 372 -23.82 -37.69 12.26
CA GLU A 372 -22.47 -37.91 11.77
C GLU A 372 -21.59 -38.48 12.89
N LYS A 373 -20.58 -39.25 12.51
CA LYS A 373 -19.62 -39.84 13.46
C LYS A 373 -18.35 -39.01 13.64
N THR A 374 -18.05 -38.11 12.69
CA THR A 374 -16.84 -37.29 12.68
C THR A 374 -17.06 -36.03 11.85
N LEU A 375 -16.36 -34.94 12.19
CA LEU A 375 -16.31 -33.71 11.39
C LEU A 375 -15.27 -33.76 10.26
N GLY A 376 -14.51 -34.86 10.16
CA GLY A 376 -13.40 -35.02 9.24
C GLY A 376 -12.25 -34.01 9.48
N ARG A 377 -12.11 -33.51 10.72
CA ARG A 377 -11.06 -32.56 11.10
C ARG A 377 -9.87 -33.31 11.70
N GLU A 378 -8.75 -33.32 10.98
CA GLU A 378 -7.52 -33.99 11.42
C GLU A 378 -6.58 -33.09 12.22
N THR A 379 -6.72 -31.77 12.08
CA THR A 379 -5.86 -30.75 12.69
C THR A 379 -6.68 -29.62 13.30
N ALA A 380 -6.15 -29.04 14.38
CA ALA A 380 -6.60 -27.79 14.96
C ALA A 380 -5.47 -26.76 14.86
N LEU A 381 -5.72 -25.64 14.20
CA LEU A 381 -4.86 -24.46 14.23
C LEU A 381 -5.02 -23.76 15.58
N ILE A 382 -3.89 -23.58 16.28
CA ILE A 382 -3.79 -22.88 17.56
C ILE A 382 -2.82 -21.71 17.40
N GLU A 383 -3.18 -20.55 17.88
CA GLU A 383 -2.43 -19.32 17.67
C GLU A 383 -2.67 -18.31 18.79
N HIS A 384 -1.67 -17.48 19.08
CA HIS A 384 -1.90 -16.17 19.67
C HIS A 384 -0.96 -15.19 18.98
N LEU A 385 -1.52 -14.10 18.49
CA LEU A 385 -0.85 -13.18 17.58
C LEU A 385 -0.70 -11.79 18.18
N TRP A 386 -1.15 -11.63 19.43
CA TRP A 386 -0.96 -10.42 20.20
C TRP A 386 0.54 -10.13 20.37
N GLU A 387 0.97 -9.00 19.80
CA GLU A 387 2.35 -8.52 19.90
C GLU A 387 2.55 -7.80 21.24
N PHE A 388 3.18 -8.49 22.19
CA PHE A 388 3.51 -7.93 23.50
C PHE A 388 4.88 -8.41 23.97
N GLU A 389 5.72 -7.48 24.45
CA GLU A 389 7.14 -7.73 24.74
C GLU A 389 7.39 -8.96 25.63
N ASN A 390 6.55 -9.18 26.65
CA ASN A 390 6.74 -10.25 27.63
C ASN A 390 5.84 -11.49 27.38
N ILE A 391 5.16 -11.57 26.25
CA ILE A 391 4.31 -12.71 25.87
C ILE A 391 4.59 -13.03 24.40
N PRO A 392 5.50 -13.98 24.12
CA PRO A 392 5.99 -14.16 22.76
C PRO A 392 4.92 -14.79 21.86
N PRO A 393 4.44 -14.11 20.79
CA PRO A 393 3.41 -14.63 19.89
C PRO A 393 3.81 -15.98 19.30
N SER A 394 2.86 -16.90 19.19
CA SER A 394 3.11 -18.27 18.71
C SER A 394 1.96 -18.83 17.91
N GLU A 395 2.27 -19.74 16.98
CA GLU A 395 1.31 -20.36 16.09
C GLU A 395 1.70 -21.81 15.80
N GLY A 396 0.71 -22.69 15.64
CA GLY A 396 0.96 -24.11 15.50
C GLY A 396 -0.25 -24.96 15.13
N LEU A 397 0.01 -26.25 14.91
CA LEU A 397 -0.99 -27.26 14.63
C LEU A 397 -1.00 -28.35 15.70
N ARG A 398 -2.20 -28.72 16.12
CA ARG A 398 -2.47 -29.87 16.96
C ARG A 398 -3.20 -30.93 16.13
N THR A 399 -2.54 -32.07 15.89
CA THR A 399 -3.16 -33.29 15.35
C THR A 399 -3.51 -34.23 16.50
N LYS A 400 -4.12 -35.39 16.25
CA LYS A 400 -4.34 -36.40 17.31
C LYS A 400 -3.04 -36.85 17.99
N ASP A 401 -2.01 -37.14 17.19
CA ASP A 401 -0.78 -37.82 17.64
C ASP A 401 0.40 -36.87 17.84
N PHE A 402 0.41 -35.70 17.21
CA PHE A 402 1.49 -34.72 17.27
C PHE A 402 1.00 -33.29 17.52
N LYS A 403 1.86 -32.46 18.11
CA LYS A 403 1.71 -31.01 18.12
C LYS A 403 2.99 -30.33 17.69
N TYR A 404 2.84 -29.37 16.80
CA TYR A 404 3.90 -28.50 16.32
C TYR A 404 3.52 -27.04 16.59
N PHE A 405 4.44 -26.22 17.07
CA PHE A 405 4.27 -24.76 17.06
C PHE A 405 5.62 -24.04 17.01
N ARG A 406 5.58 -22.76 16.64
CA ARG A 406 6.75 -21.88 16.55
C ARG A 406 6.42 -20.49 17.09
N TYR A 407 7.45 -19.73 17.44
CA TYR A 407 7.29 -18.33 17.85
C TYR A 407 7.28 -17.42 16.60
N VAL A 408 6.32 -16.50 16.52
CA VAL A 408 6.06 -15.71 15.31
C VAL A 408 7.19 -14.73 15.03
N ASN A 409 7.76 -14.10 16.06
CA ASN A 409 8.79 -13.08 15.90
C ASN A 409 10.19 -13.65 15.67
N ASP A 410 10.43 -14.91 16.04
CA ASP A 410 11.63 -15.68 15.71
C ASP A 410 11.21 -17.13 15.43
N LYS A 411 11.00 -17.44 14.15
CA LYS A 411 10.52 -18.76 13.70
C LYS A 411 11.59 -19.84 13.80
N SER A 412 12.84 -19.50 14.12
CA SER A 412 13.88 -20.50 14.39
C SER A 412 13.64 -21.21 15.72
N ILE A 413 12.85 -20.61 16.61
CA ILE A 413 12.40 -21.22 17.85
C ILE A 413 11.08 -21.95 17.57
N GLU A 414 11.12 -23.27 17.64
CA GLU A 414 9.97 -24.14 17.39
C GLU A 414 9.99 -25.38 18.31
N GLU A 415 8.83 -26.00 18.48
CA GLU A 415 8.61 -27.13 19.38
C GLU A 415 7.75 -28.21 18.68
N LEU A 416 8.12 -29.48 18.85
CA LEU A 416 7.43 -30.65 18.31
C LEU A 416 7.29 -31.71 19.39
N TYR A 417 6.06 -32.18 19.62
CA TYR A 417 5.73 -33.18 20.63
C TYR A 417 4.97 -34.37 20.01
N ASP A 418 5.38 -35.59 20.36
CA ASP A 418 4.64 -36.83 20.10
C ASP A 418 3.66 -37.06 21.26
N LEU A 419 2.42 -36.64 21.08
CA LEU A 419 1.40 -36.64 22.12
C LEU A 419 0.79 -38.01 22.38
N LYS A 420 1.08 -38.99 21.52
CA LYS A 420 0.71 -40.38 21.75
C LYS A 420 1.60 -41.01 22.82
N ASN A 421 2.91 -40.73 22.77
CA ASN A 421 3.89 -41.30 23.70
C ASN A 421 4.32 -40.34 24.82
N ASP A 422 4.20 -39.03 24.62
CA ASP A 422 4.52 -37.94 25.55
C ASP A 422 3.33 -36.96 25.65
N PRO A 423 2.19 -37.39 26.25
CA PRO A 423 1.01 -36.55 26.38
C PRO A 423 1.22 -35.34 27.31
N LYS A 424 2.33 -35.31 28.05
CA LYS A 424 2.70 -34.22 28.97
C LYS A 424 3.64 -33.19 28.32
N GLU A 425 4.07 -33.40 27.08
CA GLU A 425 4.89 -32.43 26.31
C GLU A 425 6.25 -32.14 26.97
N THR A 426 6.93 -33.18 27.42
CA THR A 426 8.18 -33.09 28.17
C THR A 426 9.43 -33.21 27.30
N ASN A 427 9.31 -33.76 26.08
CA ASN A 427 10.43 -34.00 25.18
C ASN A 427 10.22 -33.31 23.81
N ASN A 428 10.88 -32.18 23.60
CA ASN A 428 10.85 -31.49 22.31
C ASN A 428 11.68 -32.25 21.25
N LEU A 429 11.03 -32.69 20.18
CA LEU A 429 11.57 -33.56 19.14
C LEU A 429 12.15 -32.81 17.93
N VAL A 430 12.16 -31.48 17.92
CA VAL A 430 12.60 -30.67 16.76
C VAL A 430 14.02 -31.02 16.30
N SER A 431 14.93 -31.26 17.26
CA SER A 431 16.33 -31.61 16.95
C SER A 431 16.53 -33.11 16.66
N ASN A 432 15.48 -33.93 16.71
CA ASN A 432 15.59 -35.37 16.50
C ASN A 432 15.43 -35.70 14.99
N PRO A 433 16.48 -36.21 14.30
CA PRO A 433 16.43 -36.50 12.87
C PRO A 433 15.34 -37.50 12.47
N ALA A 434 14.92 -38.40 13.38
CA ALA A 434 13.88 -39.38 13.11
C ALA A 434 12.50 -38.74 12.87
N PHE A 435 12.29 -37.52 13.38
CA PHE A 435 11.02 -36.79 13.26
C PHE A 435 11.06 -35.64 12.24
N LEU A 436 12.18 -35.46 11.52
CA LEU A 436 12.35 -34.35 10.57
C LEU A 436 11.27 -34.34 9.47
N LYS A 437 10.83 -35.51 9.01
CA LYS A 437 9.74 -35.63 8.04
C LYS A 437 8.43 -35.07 8.62
N VAL A 438 8.06 -35.50 9.82
CA VAL A 438 6.83 -35.05 10.52
C VAL A 438 6.90 -33.56 10.80
N LEU A 439 8.05 -33.06 11.26
CA LEU A 439 8.29 -31.64 11.49
C LEU A 439 8.02 -30.80 10.24
N ASN A 440 8.61 -31.19 9.10
CA ASN A 440 8.45 -30.45 7.85
C ASN A 440 7.02 -30.54 7.30
N GLU A 441 6.35 -31.69 7.43
CA GLU A 441 4.94 -31.86 7.04
C GLU A 441 4.01 -30.96 7.88
N LEU A 442 4.20 -30.94 9.20
CA LEU A 442 3.40 -30.08 10.10
C LEU A 442 3.71 -28.59 9.91
N ARG A 443 4.98 -28.23 9.65
CA ARG A 443 5.36 -26.85 9.34
C ARG A 443 4.66 -26.36 8.08
N ALA A 444 4.72 -27.14 6.99
CA ALA A 444 4.05 -26.81 5.73
C ALA A 444 2.52 -26.76 5.89
N ALA A 445 1.93 -27.72 6.62
CA ALA A 445 0.50 -27.70 6.90
C ALA A 445 0.09 -26.48 7.75
N CYS A 446 0.94 -26.05 8.68
CA CYS A 446 0.72 -24.84 9.48
C CYS A 446 0.69 -23.60 8.58
N ASP A 447 1.70 -23.43 7.71
CA ASP A 447 1.76 -22.33 6.74
C ASP A 447 0.53 -22.31 5.81
N GLN A 448 0.06 -23.47 5.38
CA GLN A 448 -1.15 -23.60 4.56
C GLN A 448 -2.41 -23.17 5.33
N GLN A 449 -2.61 -23.63 6.57
CA GLN A 449 -3.77 -23.22 7.37
C GLN A 449 -3.74 -21.75 7.75
N ILE A 450 -2.56 -21.20 8.04
CA ILE A 450 -2.36 -19.75 8.24
C ILE A 450 -2.89 -18.99 7.02
N LYS A 451 -2.51 -19.40 5.81
CA LYS A 451 -2.97 -18.78 4.57
C LYS A 451 -4.49 -18.91 4.38
N GLU A 452 -5.05 -20.10 4.61
CA GLU A 452 -6.49 -20.37 4.45
C GLU A 452 -7.37 -19.64 5.48
N LYS A 453 -6.84 -19.38 6.69
CA LYS A 453 -7.58 -18.69 7.75
C LYS A 453 -7.35 -17.18 7.77
N SER A 454 -6.39 -16.67 7.00
CA SER A 454 -6.18 -15.23 6.78
C SER A 454 -7.22 -14.63 5.82
N ASN A 455 -7.23 -13.31 5.68
CA ASN A 455 -8.11 -12.60 4.75
C ASN A 455 -7.49 -11.29 4.24
N ASP A 456 -8.22 -10.56 3.40
CA ASP A 456 -7.73 -9.33 2.78
C ASP A 456 -7.38 -8.20 3.77
N TYR A 457 -7.85 -8.27 5.02
CA TYR A 457 -7.52 -7.29 6.07
C TYR A 457 -6.19 -7.56 6.77
N THR A 458 -5.54 -8.70 6.48
CA THR A 458 -4.28 -9.10 7.11
C THR A 458 -3.10 -9.04 6.16
N VAL A 459 -3.33 -8.71 4.89
CA VAL A 459 -2.30 -8.63 3.85
C VAL A 459 -1.19 -7.68 4.29
N GLY A 460 0.07 -8.08 4.09
CA GLY A 460 1.23 -7.24 4.37
C GLY A 460 1.48 -6.18 3.30
N PRO A 461 2.34 -5.18 3.57
CA PRO A 461 2.70 -4.16 2.59
C PRO A 461 3.22 -4.72 1.26
N SER A 462 3.06 -3.94 0.18
CA SER A 462 3.50 -4.30 -1.17
C SER A 462 4.34 -3.19 -1.79
N GLY A 463 4.72 -3.32 -3.06
CA GLY A 463 5.39 -2.25 -3.81
C GLY A 463 6.71 -1.80 -3.20
N LEU A 464 7.46 -2.74 -2.59
CA LEU A 464 8.73 -2.45 -1.91
C LEU A 464 9.76 -1.84 -2.87
N SER A 465 10.52 -0.87 -2.38
CA SER A 465 11.70 -0.34 -3.06
C SER A 465 12.79 0.02 -2.09
N VAL A 466 14.04 -0.03 -2.58
CA VAL A 466 15.23 0.52 -1.92
C VAL A 466 15.78 1.60 -2.85
N GLU A 467 16.10 2.80 -2.37
CA GLU A 467 16.56 3.92 -3.21
C GLU A 467 15.55 4.33 -4.30
N PHE A 468 14.25 4.12 -4.05
CA PHE A 468 13.18 4.27 -5.06
C PHE A 468 13.34 3.35 -6.29
N ILE A 469 14.13 2.27 -6.16
CA ILE A 469 14.35 1.23 -7.17
C ILE A 469 13.51 0.02 -6.81
N ARG A 470 12.64 -0.42 -7.74
CA ARG A 470 11.69 -1.53 -7.50
C ARG A 470 12.33 -2.91 -7.62
N GLU A 471 13.35 -3.05 -8.46
CA GLU A 471 14.16 -4.28 -8.61
C GLU A 471 15.61 -4.06 -8.19
N PRO A 472 15.88 -3.73 -6.90
CA PRO A 472 17.21 -3.32 -6.45
C PRO A 472 18.24 -4.45 -6.52
N ARG A 473 17.80 -5.72 -6.69
CA ARG A 473 18.68 -6.88 -6.94
C ARG A 473 19.42 -6.81 -8.28
N LEU A 474 18.94 -6.00 -9.23
CA LEU A 474 19.50 -5.86 -10.58
C LEU A 474 20.55 -4.75 -10.67
N THR A 475 20.75 -3.97 -9.60
CA THR A 475 21.77 -2.93 -9.49
C THR A 475 22.58 -3.10 -8.20
N LYS A 476 23.59 -2.25 -8.00
CA LYS A 476 24.39 -2.19 -6.77
C LYS A 476 24.11 -0.87 -6.06
N ILE A 477 23.60 -0.95 -4.83
CA ILE A 477 23.27 0.21 -4.00
C ILE A 477 24.56 0.90 -3.60
N ILE A 478 24.72 2.16 -4.00
CA ILE A 478 25.93 2.95 -3.71
C ILE A 478 25.77 3.79 -2.45
N ASP A 479 24.53 4.12 -2.08
CA ASP A 479 24.27 4.82 -0.83
C ASP A 479 24.51 3.88 0.35
N THR A 480 25.22 4.39 1.36
CA THR A 480 25.55 3.65 2.58
C THR A 480 24.41 3.62 3.59
N THR A 481 23.41 4.49 3.42
CA THR A 481 22.26 4.67 4.32
C THR A 481 20.92 4.59 3.57
N PRO A 482 20.71 3.56 2.73
CA PRO A 482 19.68 3.60 1.70
C PRO A 482 18.27 3.70 2.28
N GLU A 483 17.34 4.28 1.51
CA GLU A 483 15.96 4.40 1.96
C GLU A 483 15.04 3.28 1.50
N TYR A 484 14.15 2.90 2.42
CA TYR A 484 13.07 1.96 2.19
C TYR A 484 11.75 2.68 1.91
N ALA A 485 10.96 2.12 1.00
CA ALA A 485 9.58 2.55 0.78
C ALA A 485 8.66 1.35 0.50
N TRP A 486 7.37 1.51 0.79
CA TRP A 486 6.32 0.51 0.58
C TRP A 486 4.94 1.14 0.37
N GLU A 487 4.04 0.38 -0.24
CA GLU A 487 2.62 0.69 -0.35
C GLU A 487 1.86 0.03 0.80
N VAL A 488 1.00 0.82 1.45
CA VAL A 488 0.13 0.33 2.53
C VAL A 488 -1.05 -0.44 1.92
N PRO A 489 -1.46 -1.60 2.47
CA PRO A 489 -2.59 -2.36 1.97
C PRO A 489 -3.90 -1.56 2.00
N ALA A 490 -4.70 -1.63 0.94
CA ALA A 490 -5.94 -0.85 0.80
C ALA A 490 -6.92 -1.05 1.98
N LYS A 491 -7.02 -2.27 2.51
CA LYS A 491 -7.91 -2.62 3.63
C LYS A 491 -7.42 -2.13 5.00
N ALA A 492 -6.13 -1.79 5.12
CA ALA A 492 -5.60 -1.15 6.33
C ALA A 492 -6.03 0.33 6.42
N VAL A 493 -6.41 0.95 5.29
CA VAL A 493 -6.82 2.36 5.15
C VAL A 493 -5.67 3.34 5.39
N ALA A 494 -5.01 3.25 6.53
CA ALA A 494 -3.82 3.99 6.90
C ALA A 494 -2.97 3.17 7.90
N GLN A 495 -1.69 3.50 8.01
CA GLN A 495 -0.81 2.89 9.01
C GLN A 495 -0.57 3.87 10.17
N SER A 496 -0.44 3.34 11.38
CA SER A 496 -0.05 4.08 12.58
C SER A 496 1.36 3.74 13.07
N ALA A 497 1.87 2.57 12.67
CA ALA A 497 3.22 2.12 12.96
C ALA A 497 3.71 1.12 11.91
N TYR A 498 5.02 0.91 11.85
CA TYR A 498 5.66 -0.11 11.02
C TYR A 498 6.77 -0.84 11.77
N GLN A 499 7.21 -1.97 11.20
CA GLN A 499 8.44 -2.66 11.58
C GLN A 499 9.16 -3.16 10.34
N ILE A 500 10.41 -2.78 10.20
CA ILE A 500 11.34 -3.24 9.18
C ILE A 500 12.27 -4.30 9.79
N LEU A 501 12.46 -5.39 9.04
CA LEU A 501 13.53 -6.35 9.29
C LEU A 501 14.49 -6.32 8.11
N VAL A 502 15.79 -6.18 8.39
CA VAL A 502 16.89 -6.35 7.45
C VAL A 502 17.80 -7.45 7.99
N ALA A 503 18.13 -8.41 7.15
CA ALA A 503 18.93 -9.57 7.51
C ALA A 503 20.11 -9.77 6.57
N SER A 504 21.18 -10.36 7.10
CA SER A 504 22.40 -10.69 6.34
C SER A 504 22.24 -11.96 5.49
N SER A 505 21.18 -12.73 5.70
CA SER A 505 20.93 -13.98 4.97
C SER A 505 19.44 -14.24 4.77
N LYS A 506 19.13 -15.00 3.71
CA LYS A 506 17.76 -15.45 3.44
C LYS A 506 17.22 -16.33 4.58
N ALA A 507 18.07 -17.16 5.19
CA ALA A 507 17.67 -18.02 6.29
C ALA A 507 17.20 -17.21 7.52
N ASN A 508 17.90 -16.12 7.85
CA ASN A 508 17.51 -15.24 8.95
C ASN A 508 16.18 -14.54 8.65
N ILE A 509 16.04 -13.91 7.47
CA ILE A 509 14.81 -13.17 7.16
C ILE A 509 13.59 -14.08 7.05
N ASP A 510 13.73 -15.31 6.53
CA ASP A 510 12.64 -16.29 6.44
C ASP A 510 12.16 -16.67 7.85
N ASN A 511 13.06 -16.66 8.83
CA ASN A 511 12.78 -16.89 10.25
C ASN A 511 12.35 -15.64 11.03
N ASN A 512 12.08 -14.51 10.36
CA ASN A 512 11.77 -13.22 10.99
C ASN A 512 12.92 -12.64 11.85
N ILE A 513 14.16 -13.04 11.59
CA ILE A 513 15.35 -12.52 12.27
C ILE A 513 15.93 -11.39 11.42
N GLY A 514 15.84 -10.16 11.93
CA GLY A 514 16.51 -8.97 11.36
C GLY A 514 17.85 -8.71 12.05
N ASP A 515 18.86 -9.54 11.77
CA ASP A 515 20.18 -9.47 12.44
C ASP A 515 21.01 -8.23 12.05
N VAL A 516 20.65 -7.57 10.94
CA VAL A 516 21.27 -6.33 10.48
C VAL A 516 20.48 -5.14 10.98
N TRP A 517 19.15 -5.20 10.89
CA TRP A 517 18.26 -4.21 11.47
C TRP A 517 16.93 -4.84 11.85
N ASN A 518 16.48 -4.56 13.07
CA ASN A 518 15.09 -4.77 13.47
C ASN A 518 14.63 -3.44 14.06
N SER A 519 13.83 -2.70 13.31
CA SER A 519 13.38 -1.37 13.73
C SER A 519 12.50 -1.41 14.98
N LYS A 520 12.05 -2.59 15.43
CA LYS A 520 10.94 -2.73 16.39
C LYS A 520 9.69 -2.01 15.85
N GLN A 521 8.70 -1.80 16.71
CA GLN A 521 7.51 -1.03 16.34
C GLN A 521 7.84 0.47 16.34
N GLN A 522 7.88 1.07 15.16
CA GLN A 522 8.08 2.50 14.96
C GLN A 522 6.72 3.19 14.79
N ARG A 523 6.35 4.08 15.71
CA ARG A 523 5.08 4.83 15.66
C ARG A 523 5.17 5.99 14.68
N SER A 524 4.83 5.73 13.43
CA SER A 524 4.90 6.68 12.32
C SER A 524 3.96 6.28 11.20
N SER A 525 3.39 7.27 10.52
CA SER A 525 2.60 7.09 9.30
C SER A 525 3.47 7.12 8.02
N LYS A 526 4.78 7.38 8.11
CA LYS A 526 5.67 7.40 6.94
C LYS A 526 5.82 6.01 6.33
N SER A 527 5.66 5.90 5.01
CA SER A 527 5.89 4.65 4.23
C SER A 527 6.88 4.85 3.08
N THR A 528 7.53 6.00 3.02
CA THR A 528 8.50 6.38 1.99
C THR A 528 9.68 7.07 2.66
N SER A 529 10.86 6.98 2.03
CA SER A 529 12.08 7.65 2.50
C SER A 529 12.45 7.30 3.95
N ILE A 530 12.35 6.00 4.30
CA ILE A 530 12.76 5.51 5.61
C ILE A 530 14.24 5.11 5.54
N THR A 531 15.11 5.94 6.08
CA THR A 531 16.56 5.72 6.11
C THR A 531 16.93 4.48 6.94
N HIS A 532 17.95 3.75 6.50
CA HIS A 532 18.50 2.62 7.25
C HIS A 532 19.16 3.08 8.57
N GLU A 533 18.65 2.61 9.71
CA GLU A 533 19.20 2.93 11.05
C GLU A 533 19.82 1.70 11.75
N GLY A 534 20.04 0.61 11.01
CA GLY A 534 20.62 -0.62 11.56
C GLY A 534 22.13 -0.63 11.64
N ASN A 535 22.70 -1.83 11.76
CA ASN A 535 24.13 -2.04 11.65
C ASN A 535 24.62 -1.55 10.26
N PRO A 536 25.82 -0.94 10.17
CA PRO A 536 26.38 -0.47 8.91
C PRO A 536 26.40 -1.56 7.84
N LEU A 537 25.98 -1.18 6.63
CA LEU A 537 25.94 -2.08 5.47
C LEU A 537 27.34 -2.22 4.88
N VAL A 538 27.70 -3.44 4.49
CA VAL A 538 29.05 -3.79 4.02
C VAL A 538 29.05 -3.95 2.50
N GLY A 539 29.99 -3.30 1.84
CA GLY A 539 30.16 -3.37 0.39
C GLY A 539 30.27 -4.80 -0.14
N GLY A 540 29.60 -5.07 -1.26
CA GLY A 540 29.56 -6.40 -1.90
C GLY A 540 28.64 -7.42 -1.24
N LYS A 541 28.07 -7.15 -0.05
CA LYS A 541 27.12 -8.05 0.60
C LYS A 541 25.69 -7.85 0.10
N THR A 542 24.96 -8.96 0.04
CA THR A 542 23.51 -8.98 -0.24
C THR A 542 22.74 -9.01 1.06
N TYR A 543 21.73 -8.15 1.17
CA TYR A 543 20.82 -8.05 2.29
C TYR A 543 19.41 -8.38 1.86
N PHE A 544 18.61 -8.79 2.83
CA PHE A 544 17.25 -9.26 2.66
C PHE A 544 16.34 -8.49 3.60
N TRP A 545 15.22 -7.95 3.10
CA TRP A 545 14.35 -7.15 3.95
C TRP A 545 12.87 -7.36 3.67
N LYS A 546 12.07 -7.06 4.68
CA LYS A 546 10.61 -7.04 4.63
C LYS A 546 10.06 -6.12 5.71
N VAL A 547 8.80 -5.75 5.57
CA VAL A 547 8.11 -4.81 6.46
C VAL A 547 6.71 -5.32 6.83
N ARG A 548 6.25 -5.02 8.04
CA ARG A 548 4.84 -5.16 8.45
C ARG A 548 4.36 -3.86 9.10
N ILE A 549 3.05 -3.69 9.20
CA ILE A 549 2.45 -2.46 9.73
C ILE A 549 1.41 -2.74 10.80
N TRP A 550 1.08 -1.69 11.56
CA TRP A 550 -0.12 -1.60 12.37
C TRP A 550 -1.05 -0.56 11.75
N ASP A 551 -2.33 -0.88 11.63
CA ASP A 551 -3.33 0.10 11.19
C ASP A 551 -3.73 1.08 12.32
N GLU A 552 -4.63 2.01 12.05
CA GLU A 552 -5.06 3.04 13.02
C GLU A 552 -5.71 2.48 14.29
N GLU A 553 -6.28 1.28 14.22
CA GLU A 553 -6.86 0.57 15.37
C GLU A 553 -5.84 -0.35 16.05
N ASN A 554 -4.55 -0.17 15.75
CA ASN A 554 -3.41 -0.94 16.23
C ASN A 554 -3.48 -2.43 15.84
N ARG A 555 -4.09 -2.77 14.70
CA ARG A 555 -4.17 -4.16 14.21
C ARG A 555 -2.99 -4.47 13.30
N LEU A 556 -2.32 -5.58 13.58
CA LEU A 556 -1.10 -5.99 12.90
C LEU A 556 -1.36 -6.66 11.55
N SER A 557 -0.61 -6.28 10.53
CA SER A 557 -0.54 -6.97 9.23
C SER A 557 0.44 -8.15 9.24
N GLU A 558 0.32 -9.03 8.25
CA GLU A 558 1.41 -9.93 7.88
C GLU A 558 2.63 -9.12 7.39
N TYR A 559 3.79 -9.78 7.32
CA TYR A 559 4.95 -9.21 6.62
C TYR A 559 4.71 -9.16 5.11
N SER A 560 5.31 -8.17 4.47
CA SER A 560 5.44 -8.08 3.03
C SER A 560 6.17 -9.30 2.44
N ASN A 561 6.05 -9.48 1.13
CA ASN A 561 6.97 -10.34 0.40
C ASN A 561 8.41 -9.86 0.58
N LEU A 562 9.35 -10.80 0.51
CA LEU A 562 10.78 -10.55 0.64
C LEU A 562 11.32 -9.76 -0.57
N GLN A 563 12.15 -8.75 -0.32
CA GLN A 563 13.01 -8.12 -1.33
C GLN A 563 14.48 -8.19 -0.90
N SER A 564 15.41 -8.19 -1.85
CA SER A 564 16.85 -8.21 -1.59
C SER A 564 17.59 -7.14 -2.39
N PHE A 565 18.70 -6.64 -1.86
CA PHE A 565 19.57 -5.68 -2.52
C PHE A 565 21.05 -5.99 -2.21
N THR A 566 21.97 -5.56 -3.07
CA THR A 566 23.42 -5.74 -2.86
C THR A 566 24.12 -4.40 -2.82
N MET A 567 24.99 -4.18 -1.84
CA MET A 567 25.80 -2.97 -1.75
C MET A 567 26.92 -2.96 -2.79
N ALA A 568 27.25 -1.79 -3.32
CA ALA A 568 28.46 -1.57 -4.13
C ALA A 568 29.72 -1.78 -3.27
N THR A 569 30.82 -2.23 -3.91
CA THR A 569 32.09 -2.49 -3.20
C THR A 569 32.92 -1.24 -2.98
N GLU A 570 32.77 -0.23 -3.85
CA GLU A 570 33.55 1.00 -3.82
C GLU A 570 32.68 2.19 -3.37
N PRO A 571 33.22 3.09 -2.53
CA PRO A 571 32.50 4.29 -2.13
C PRO A 571 32.33 5.24 -3.32
N SER A 572 31.13 5.81 -3.44
CA SER A 572 30.78 6.81 -4.46
C SER A 572 30.77 8.20 -3.85
N GLN A 573 31.17 9.21 -4.62
CA GLN A 573 30.95 10.62 -4.24
C GLN A 573 29.49 11.05 -4.43
N MET A 574 28.75 10.35 -5.30
CA MET A 574 27.31 10.52 -5.49
C MET A 574 26.54 9.60 -4.54
N ILE A 575 25.38 10.06 -4.09
CA ILE A 575 24.51 9.28 -3.19
C ILE A 575 23.39 8.57 -3.94
N THR A 576 23.01 9.03 -5.14
CA THR A 576 21.95 8.37 -5.91
C THR A 576 22.43 7.10 -6.59
N THR A 577 21.84 5.97 -6.23
CA THR A 577 22.02 4.70 -6.94
C THR A 577 21.41 4.74 -8.34
N PRO A 578 22.16 4.41 -9.42
CA PRO A 578 21.58 4.30 -10.75
C PRO A 578 20.65 3.08 -10.86
N SER A 579 19.56 3.24 -11.60
CA SER A 579 18.72 2.12 -12.01
C SER A 579 19.42 1.24 -13.06
N HIS A 580 18.73 0.23 -13.56
CA HIS A 580 19.29 -0.75 -14.49
C HIS A 580 18.69 -0.62 -15.90
N PHE A 581 19.50 -0.99 -16.90
CA PHE A 581 19.07 -1.05 -18.29
C PHE A 581 18.27 -2.33 -18.57
N GLU A 582 17.24 -2.20 -19.39
CA GLU A 582 16.46 -3.29 -19.96
C GLU A 582 16.69 -3.38 -21.47
N LEU A 583 16.69 -4.62 -21.97
CA LEU A 583 16.68 -4.93 -23.39
C LEU A 583 15.29 -5.47 -23.76
N GLU A 584 14.53 -4.70 -24.52
CA GLU A 584 13.28 -5.12 -25.13
C GLU A 584 13.53 -5.65 -26.56
N LYS A 585 13.21 -6.92 -26.81
CA LYS A 585 13.25 -7.51 -28.16
C LYS A 585 11.93 -7.27 -28.88
N VAL A 586 11.84 -6.14 -29.59
CA VAL A 586 10.64 -5.73 -30.33
C VAL A 586 10.54 -6.50 -31.65
N LYS A 587 9.45 -7.25 -31.83
CA LYS A 587 9.13 -7.92 -33.09
C LYS A 587 8.54 -6.93 -34.10
N PRO A 588 8.84 -7.09 -35.40
CA PRO A 588 8.31 -6.19 -36.42
C PRO A 588 6.78 -6.30 -36.51
N LYS A 589 6.10 -5.16 -36.68
CA LYS A 589 4.67 -5.13 -37.01
C LYS A 589 4.41 -5.68 -38.40
N SER A 590 5.35 -5.48 -39.34
CA SER A 590 5.27 -6.08 -40.67
C SER A 590 6.65 -6.32 -41.29
N VAL A 591 6.73 -7.36 -42.12
CA VAL A 591 7.89 -7.69 -42.95
C VAL A 591 7.38 -7.97 -44.36
N ASN A 592 7.77 -7.13 -45.32
CA ASN A 592 7.27 -7.19 -46.69
C ASN A 592 8.42 -7.29 -47.69
N SER A 593 8.33 -8.17 -48.69
CA SER A 593 9.26 -8.18 -49.82
C SER A 593 8.95 -7.01 -50.76
N VAL A 594 9.97 -6.20 -51.07
CA VAL A 594 9.82 -4.98 -51.89
C VAL A 594 10.60 -5.05 -53.22
N GLY A 595 10.84 -6.27 -53.70
CA GLY A 595 11.57 -6.56 -54.95
C GLY A 595 13.10 -6.61 -54.76
N ASN A 596 13.83 -7.07 -55.78
CA ASN A 596 15.30 -7.13 -55.81
C ASN A 596 15.95 -7.76 -54.57
N ASN A 597 15.41 -8.89 -54.08
CA ASN A 597 15.90 -9.55 -52.87
C ASN A 597 15.96 -8.61 -51.64
N THR A 598 15.04 -7.65 -51.54
CA THR A 598 14.98 -6.70 -50.42
C THR A 598 13.73 -6.90 -49.58
N TYR A 599 13.89 -6.91 -48.25
CA TYR A 599 12.79 -6.96 -47.29
C TYR A 599 12.67 -5.63 -46.55
N PHE A 600 11.50 -5.01 -46.61
CA PHE A 600 11.15 -3.86 -45.80
C PHE A 600 10.52 -4.32 -44.48
N VAL A 601 10.95 -3.72 -43.38
CA VAL A 601 10.56 -4.06 -42.02
C VAL A 601 10.08 -2.79 -41.31
N ASP A 602 8.88 -2.83 -40.74
CA ASP A 602 8.37 -1.77 -39.86
C ASP A 602 8.23 -2.32 -38.44
N PHE A 603 8.99 -1.78 -37.49
CA PHE A 603 8.89 -2.12 -36.06
C PHE A 603 7.72 -1.43 -35.36
N GLY A 604 7.04 -0.50 -36.03
CA GLY A 604 5.86 0.20 -35.55
C GLY A 604 6.14 1.45 -34.74
N LYS A 605 7.25 1.50 -34.00
CA LYS A 605 7.77 2.68 -33.31
C LYS A 605 9.28 2.79 -33.51
N ALA A 606 9.80 4.01 -33.47
CA ALA A 606 11.23 4.25 -33.37
C ALA A 606 11.72 3.84 -31.98
N ALA A 607 12.92 3.30 -31.87
CA ALA A 607 13.56 3.02 -30.59
C ALA A 607 15.07 3.20 -30.71
N PHE A 608 15.72 3.61 -29.62
CA PHE A 608 17.17 3.60 -29.49
C PHE A 608 17.65 2.16 -29.42
N ALA A 609 18.08 1.63 -30.55
CA ALA A 609 18.17 0.20 -30.72
C ALA A 609 19.35 -0.23 -31.58
N ASN A 610 19.68 -1.52 -31.48
CA ASN A 610 20.39 -2.26 -32.51
C ASN A 610 19.42 -3.31 -33.11
N MET A 611 19.84 -4.10 -34.10
CA MET A 611 18.98 -5.10 -34.74
C MET A 611 19.61 -6.49 -34.69
N GLU A 612 18.78 -7.49 -34.40
CA GLU A 612 19.12 -8.91 -34.47
C GLU A 612 18.36 -9.59 -35.62
N PHE A 613 19.04 -10.41 -36.41
CA PHE A 613 18.39 -11.28 -37.40
C PHE A 613 19.26 -12.49 -37.75
N THR A 614 18.61 -13.57 -38.18
CA THR A 614 19.25 -14.81 -38.64
C THR A 614 19.22 -14.86 -40.16
N TYR A 615 20.41 -15.07 -40.74
CA TYR A 615 20.59 -15.20 -42.18
C TYR A 615 21.39 -16.45 -42.50
N ASN A 616 20.87 -17.25 -43.42
CA ASN A 616 21.52 -18.45 -43.91
C ASN A 616 22.13 -18.21 -45.29
N SER A 617 23.46 -18.25 -45.36
CA SER A 617 24.18 -18.06 -46.62
C SER A 617 24.86 -19.32 -47.13
N LYS A 618 24.88 -19.49 -48.45
CA LYS A 618 25.61 -20.59 -49.11
C LYS A 618 27.12 -20.35 -49.17
N LYS A 619 27.58 -19.09 -49.01
CA LYS A 619 28.99 -18.69 -49.03
C LYS A 619 29.23 -17.46 -48.14
N ALA A 620 30.49 -17.14 -47.86
CA ALA A 620 30.78 -15.83 -47.30
C ALA A 620 30.38 -14.73 -48.32
N GLU A 621 29.58 -13.77 -47.89
CA GLU A 621 29.15 -12.62 -48.69
C GLU A 621 28.95 -11.39 -47.79
N THR A 622 28.59 -10.26 -48.38
CA THR A 622 28.21 -9.05 -47.62
C THR A 622 26.83 -8.63 -48.08
N ILE A 623 25.93 -8.49 -47.11
CA ILE A 623 24.58 -7.95 -47.34
C ILE A 623 24.54 -6.51 -46.82
N THR A 624 23.56 -5.73 -47.27
CA THR A 624 23.36 -4.36 -46.80
C THR A 624 22.05 -4.29 -46.03
N VAL A 625 22.09 -3.68 -44.85
CA VAL A 625 20.89 -3.37 -44.06
C VAL A 625 20.80 -1.87 -43.89
N HIS A 626 19.74 -1.27 -44.42
CA HIS A 626 19.41 0.12 -44.20
C HIS A 626 18.51 0.23 -42.99
N ILE A 627 18.81 1.15 -42.07
CA ILE A 627 17.96 1.49 -40.93
C ILE A 627 17.70 2.99 -40.91
N GLY A 628 16.51 3.41 -40.51
CA GLY A 628 16.19 4.84 -40.39
C GLY A 628 14.85 5.16 -39.72
N GLU A 629 14.66 6.43 -39.41
CA GLU A 629 13.46 6.96 -38.72
C GLU A 629 12.34 7.37 -39.68
N GLN A 630 12.69 7.89 -40.86
CA GLN A 630 11.76 8.53 -41.78
C GLN A 630 11.57 7.72 -43.08
N LEU A 631 10.34 7.77 -43.61
CA LEU A 631 10.03 7.26 -44.94
C LEU A 631 9.98 8.37 -45.99
N GLU A 632 10.38 8.04 -47.21
CA GLU A 632 10.15 8.84 -48.42
C GLU A 632 9.55 7.91 -49.49
N ASN A 633 8.37 8.25 -50.02
CA ASN A 633 7.65 7.45 -51.03
C ASN A 633 7.47 5.96 -50.65
N GLY A 634 7.18 5.68 -49.36
CA GLY A 634 6.94 4.32 -48.86
C GLY A 634 8.19 3.45 -48.70
N ARG A 635 9.39 4.02 -48.86
CA ARG A 635 10.70 3.39 -48.63
C ARG A 635 11.46 4.17 -47.56
N ILE A 636 12.53 3.61 -47.01
CA ILE A 636 13.38 4.36 -46.06
C ILE A 636 13.96 5.58 -46.76
N ASN A 637 13.82 6.77 -46.16
CA ASN A 637 14.53 7.96 -46.62
C ASN A 637 16.03 7.77 -46.39
N ARG A 638 16.78 7.54 -47.47
CA ARG A 638 18.24 7.32 -47.42
C ARG A 638 19.06 8.61 -47.39
N LYS A 639 18.40 9.77 -47.49
CA LYS A 639 19.02 11.11 -47.43
C LYS A 639 18.10 12.06 -46.65
N PRO A 640 17.79 11.74 -45.39
CA PRO A 640 16.88 12.59 -44.64
C PRO A 640 17.54 13.94 -44.34
N GLY A 641 16.72 14.99 -44.23
CA GLY A 641 17.18 16.33 -43.90
C GLY A 641 17.58 16.46 -42.42
N GLY A 642 18.42 17.43 -42.11
CA GLY A 642 18.79 17.76 -40.72
C GLY A 642 19.55 16.64 -40.02
N HIS A 643 19.03 16.21 -38.87
CA HIS A 643 19.66 15.18 -38.02
C HIS A 643 18.79 13.95 -37.79
N ILE A 644 17.75 13.78 -38.60
CA ILE A 644 16.98 12.53 -38.70
C ILE A 644 17.94 11.39 -39.06
N ARG A 645 17.87 10.28 -38.34
CA ARG A 645 18.83 9.19 -38.44
C ARG A 645 18.54 8.24 -39.60
N TYR A 646 19.62 7.92 -40.32
CA TYR A 646 19.68 6.90 -41.35
C TYR A 646 21.09 6.33 -41.42
N GLN A 647 21.21 5.01 -41.57
CA GLN A 647 22.49 4.36 -41.85
C GLN A 647 22.32 3.15 -42.76
N GLY A 648 23.19 3.02 -43.77
CA GLY A 648 23.36 1.80 -44.55
C GLY A 648 24.53 0.99 -44.00
N VAL A 649 24.23 -0.15 -43.39
CA VAL A 649 25.18 -1.00 -42.68
C VAL A 649 25.57 -2.20 -43.54
N LYS A 650 26.87 -2.39 -43.79
CA LYS A 650 27.39 -3.57 -44.48
C LYS A 650 27.62 -4.69 -43.47
N VAL A 651 26.96 -5.83 -43.66
CA VAL A 651 27.03 -6.98 -42.76
C VAL A 651 27.78 -8.13 -43.45
N PRO A 652 29.03 -8.44 -43.04
CA PRO A 652 29.75 -9.60 -43.54
C PRO A 652 29.14 -10.87 -42.97
N VAL A 653 28.51 -11.68 -43.82
CA VAL A 653 27.83 -12.91 -43.45
C VAL A 653 28.66 -14.14 -43.80
N LYS A 654 28.67 -15.13 -42.91
CA LYS A 654 29.41 -16.39 -43.05
C LYS A 654 28.55 -17.44 -43.75
N LYS A 655 29.21 -18.47 -44.31
CA LYS A 655 28.52 -19.66 -44.80
C LYS A 655 27.80 -20.37 -43.64
N GLY A 656 26.57 -20.83 -43.89
CA GLY A 656 25.69 -21.46 -42.91
C GLY A 656 24.66 -20.48 -42.33
N SER A 657 23.86 -20.96 -41.39
CA SER A 657 22.86 -20.18 -40.67
C SER A 657 23.47 -19.57 -39.42
N HIS A 658 23.46 -18.25 -39.32
CA HIS A 658 24.00 -17.52 -38.18
C HIS A 658 23.10 -16.33 -37.83
N THR A 659 23.11 -15.94 -36.57
CA THR A 659 22.46 -14.72 -36.07
C THR A 659 23.47 -13.58 -36.05
N TYR A 660 23.04 -12.41 -36.52
CA TYR A 660 23.87 -11.22 -36.66
C TYR A 660 23.26 -10.07 -35.85
N ILE A 661 24.14 -9.31 -35.20
CA ILE A 661 23.88 -7.97 -34.67
C ILE A 661 24.47 -6.97 -35.64
N LEU A 662 23.79 -5.85 -35.90
CA LEU A 662 24.28 -4.86 -36.86
C LEU A 662 25.54 -4.16 -36.34
N PRO A 663 26.63 -4.10 -37.13
CA PRO A 663 27.80 -3.30 -36.84
C PRO A 663 27.53 -1.82 -37.15
N ILE A 664 26.62 -1.21 -36.38
CA ILE A 664 26.25 0.20 -36.48
C ILE A 664 27.48 1.06 -36.13
N VAL A 665 27.73 2.09 -36.95
CA VAL A 665 28.80 3.07 -36.68
C VAL A 665 28.21 4.23 -35.88
N PRO A 666 28.81 4.63 -34.75
CA PRO A 666 28.29 5.73 -33.93
C PRO A 666 28.43 7.07 -34.68
N ASP A 667 27.51 8.00 -34.43
CA ASP A 667 27.64 9.39 -34.91
C ASP A 667 28.80 10.07 -34.16
N GLU A 668 29.64 10.81 -34.88
CA GLU A 668 30.81 11.50 -34.33
C GLU A 668 30.46 12.52 -33.22
N ARG A 669 29.23 13.02 -33.18
CA ARG A 669 28.80 13.96 -32.12
C ARG A 669 28.59 13.25 -30.78
N ASN A 670 28.11 12.01 -30.81
CA ASN A 670 27.83 11.23 -29.61
C ASN A 670 29.09 10.58 -29.03
N THR A 671 30.23 10.77 -29.69
CA THR A 671 31.55 10.30 -29.23
C THR A 671 32.41 11.43 -28.67
N LYS A 672 31.90 12.67 -28.63
CA LYS A 672 32.59 13.82 -28.04
C LYS A 672 32.64 13.73 -26.51
N PRO A 673 33.61 14.41 -25.84
CA PRO A 673 33.77 14.36 -24.39
C PRO A 673 32.55 14.83 -23.57
N GLU A 674 31.70 15.68 -24.15
CA GLU A 674 30.50 16.20 -23.52
C GLU A 674 29.32 15.21 -23.56
N ALA A 675 29.34 14.28 -24.52
CA ALA A 675 28.28 13.30 -24.72
C ALA A 675 28.30 12.20 -23.65
N VAL A 676 27.13 11.67 -23.32
CA VAL A 676 27.00 10.53 -22.40
C VAL A 676 27.31 9.25 -23.13
N HIS A 677 28.42 8.61 -22.78
CA HIS A 677 28.78 7.32 -23.34
C HIS A 677 27.97 6.19 -22.69
N LEU A 678 27.49 5.26 -23.53
CA LEU A 678 26.84 4.03 -23.06
C LEU A 678 27.91 3.06 -22.53
N PRO A 679 27.56 2.17 -21.59
CA PRO A 679 28.46 1.11 -21.15
C PRO A 679 28.92 0.22 -22.33
N ASP A 680 30.16 -0.28 -22.29
CA ASP A 680 30.74 -1.17 -23.32
C ASP A 680 29.93 -2.46 -23.55
N SER A 681 29.09 -2.84 -22.59
CA SER A 681 28.17 -3.99 -22.70
C SER A 681 26.97 -3.72 -23.62
N ILE A 682 26.67 -2.46 -23.92
CA ILE A 682 25.58 -2.05 -24.81
C ILE A 682 26.16 -1.77 -26.20
N PRO A 683 25.64 -2.39 -27.27
CA PRO A 683 26.10 -2.10 -28.62
C PRO A 683 25.77 -0.66 -29.01
N VAL A 684 26.39 -0.17 -30.09
CA VAL A 684 26.00 1.13 -30.65
C VAL A 684 24.52 1.11 -30.99
N LEU A 685 23.81 2.11 -30.44
CA LEU A 685 22.38 2.32 -30.66
C LEU A 685 22.18 3.44 -31.67
N LEU A 686 21.20 3.25 -32.55
CA LEU A 686 20.66 4.29 -33.41
C LEU A 686 19.15 4.34 -33.18
N PRO A 687 18.51 5.52 -33.09
CA PRO A 687 17.06 5.60 -33.15
C PRO A 687 16.62 5.25 -34.57
N TYR A 688 15.78 4.23 -34.72
CA TYR A 688 15.16 3.90 -35.99
C TYR A 688 13.83 3.18 -35.79
N ARG A 689 12.94 3.26 -36.78
CA ARG A 689 11.67 2.50 -36.82
C ARG A 689 11.66 1.46 -37.94
N TYR A 690 12.38 1.74 -39.02
CA TYR A 690 12.30 0.99 -40.26
C TYR A 690 13.65 0.33 -40.57
N ALA A 691 13.60 -0.84 -41.20
CA ALA A 691 14.77 -1.47 -41.81
C ALA A 691 14.48 -1.97 -43.25
N GLU A 692 15.45 -1.86 -44.16
CA GLU A 692 15.46 -2.52 -45.47
C GLU A 692 16.67 -3.44 -45.56
N ILE A 693 16.43 -4.75 -45.67
CA ILE A 693 17.47 -5.79 -45.70
C ILE A 693 17.64 -6.24 -47.16
N GLU A 694 18.73 -5.83 -47.80
CA GLU A 694 19.10 -6.22 -49.15
C GLU A 694 19.93 -7.52 -49.09
N ILE A 695 19.29 -8.66 -49.38
CA ILE A 695 19.93 -9.98 -49.26
C ILE A 695 20.62 -10.44 -50.54
N GLY A 696 21.63 -11.29 -50.37
CA GLY A 696 22.38 -11.94 -51.46
C GLY A 696 21.67 -13.20 -51.98
N LYS A 697 22.43 -14.31 -52.07
CA LYS A 697 21.91 -15.61 -52.56
C LYS A 697 21.45 -16.56 -51.44
N GLY A 698 21.41 -16.06 -50.21
CA GLY A 698 20.96 -16.78 -49.02
C GLY A 698 19.46 -16.62 -48.74
N THR A 699 19.05 -17.02 -47.55
CA THR A 699 17.66 -16.93 -47.06
C THR A 699 17.62 -16.23 -45.71
N LEU A 700 16.74 -15.23 -45.59
CA LEU A 700 16.47 -14.51 -44.35
C LEU A 700 15.37 -15.23 -43.56
N ASP A 701 15.64 -15.53 -42.30
CA ASP A 701 14.60 -15.99 -41.37
C ASP A 701 13.83 -14.78 -40.84
N GLN A 702 12.66 -14.51 -41.41
CA GLN A 702 11.86 -13.34 -41.04
C GLN A 702 11.38 -13.37 -39.58
N GLY A 703 11.15 -14.56 -39.00
CA GLY A 703 10.71 -14.70 -37.60
C GLY A 703 11.81 -14.36 -36.59
N SER A 704 13.07 -14.44 -37.01
CA SER A 704 14.22 -14.09 -36.17
C SER A 704 14.45 -12.58 -36.04
N ILE A 705 13.89 -11.77 -36.95
CA ILE A 705 14.11 -10.31 -36.97
C ILE A 705 13.57 -9.69 -35.68
N SER A 706 14.41 -8.93 -35.00
CA SER A 706 14.04 -8.18 -33.78
C SER A 706 14.80 -6.85 -33.73
N GLN A 707 14.10 -5.79 -33.34
CA GLN A 707 14.72 -4.55 -32.90
C GLN A 707 15.06 -4.71 -31.42
N LEU A 708 16.33 -4.52 -31.09
CA LEU A 708 16.89 -4.62 -29.75
C LEU A 708 16.87 -3.23 -29.11
N ALA A 709 15.72 -2.85 -28.56
CA ALA A 709 15.52 -1.55 -27.93
C ALA A 709 16.11 -1.54 -26.52
N TYR A 710 16.89 -0.51 -26.20
CA TYR A 710 17.46 -0.32 -24.86
C TYR A 710 16.85 0.91 -24.20
N HIS A 711 16.45 0.76 -22.95
CA HIS A 711 15.94 1.82 -22.09
C HIS A 711 16.25 1.47 -20.63
N ASN A 712 16.05 2.38 -19.68
CA ASN A 712 16.05 1.99 -18.27
C ASN A 712 14.78 1.23 -17.91
N TYR A 713 14.82 0.52 -16.79
CA TYR A 713 13.67 -0.18 -16.22
C TYR A 713 12.38 0.64 -16.31
N TRP A 714 11.36 0.03 -16.90
CA TRP A 714 10.07 0.68 -17.13
C TRP A 714 8.92 -0.29 -16.97
N ASP A 715 7.89 0.12 -16.24
CA ASP A 715 6.66 -0.67 -16.08
C ASP A 715 5.46 0.03 -16.72
N GLU A 716 5.04 -0.49 -17.87
CA GLU A 716 3.93 0.06 -18.66
C GLU A 716 2.62 0.17 -17.88
N SER A 717 2.43 -0.64 -16.82
CA SER A 717 1.22 -0.68 -16.01
C SER A 717 1.11 0.46 -15.00
N GLN A 718 2.16 1.25 -14.80
CA GLN A 718 2.20 2.28 -13.75
C GLN A 718 1.32 3.48 -14.05
N SER A 719 1.18 3.85 -15.32
CA SER A 719 0.38 4.98 -15.77
C SER A 719 -0.54 4.61 -16.92
N TYR A 720 -1.67 5.29 -17.01
CA TYR A 720 -2.65 5.11 -18.08
C TYR A 720 -3.44 6.39 -18.26
N PHE A 721 -3.86 6.67 -19.49
CA PHE A 721 -4.79 7.73 -19.82
C PHE A 721 -5.61 7.35 -21.04
N GLU A 722 -6.90 7.71 -21.02
CA GLU A 722 -7.81 7.62 -22.16
C GLU A 722 -8.88 8.71 -22.04
N SER A 723 -9.45 9.13 -23.17
CA SER A 723 -10.53 10.11 -23.27
C SER A 723 -11.40 9.87 -24.51
N ASP A 724 -12.48 10.64 -24.65
CA ASP A 724 -13.28 10.67 -25.88
C ASP A 724 -12.63 11.43 -27.05
N ASN A 725 -11.44 12.00 -26.85
CA ASN A 725 -10.69 12.68 -27.89
C ASN A 725 -9.54 11.81 -28.41
N ASP A 726 -9.72 11.23 -29.61
CA ASP A 726 -8.73 10.35 -30.24
C ASP A 726 -7.37 11.01 -30.47
N ILE A 727 -7.33 12.32 -30.72
CA ILE A 727 -6.06 13.06 -30.90
C ILE A 727 -5.33 13.14 -29.57
N LEU A 728 -6.03 13.48 -28.49
CA LEU A 728 -5.44 13.55 -27.16
C LEU A 728 -4.88 12.19 -26.71
N ASN A 729 -5.59 11.10 -27.00
CA ASN A 729 -5.14 9.73 -26.71
C ASN A 729 -3.84 9.40 -27.47
N GLN A 730 -3.77 9.72 -28.76
CA GLN A 730 -2.56 9.51 -29.56
C GLN A 730 -1.38 10.36 -29.08
N ILE A 731 -1.65 11.60 -28.64
CA ILE A 731 -0.63 12.49 -28.08
C ILE A 731 -0.09 11.94 -26.76
N TRP A 732 -0.96 11.45 -25.88
CA TRP A 732 -0.54 10.76 -24.67
C TRP A 732 0.37 9.56 -24.98
N ASP A 733 -0.03 8.70 -25.92
CA ASP A 733 0.74 7.52 -26.32
C ASP A 733 2.11 7.87 -26.91
N LEU A 734 2.19 8.93 -27.72
CA LEU A 734 3.44 9.47 -28.25
C LEU A 734 4.36 9.95 -27.11
N CYS A 735 3.82 10.77 -26.21
CA CYS A 735 4.60 11.41 -25.17
C CYS A 735 5.06 10.41 -24.09
N LYS A 736 4.17 9.54 -23.60
CA LYS A 736 4.53 8.47 -22.65
C LYS A 736 5.65 7.58 -23.22
N TYR A 737 5.53 7.18 -24.49
CA TYR A 737 6.54 6.35 -25.13
C TYR A 737 7.86 7.09 -25.36
N THR A 738 7.82 8.39 -25.67
CA THR A 738 9.03 9.23 -25.77
C THR A 738 9.81 9.20 -24.47
N ILE A 739 9.13 9.38 -23.33
CA ILE A 739 9.80 9.35 -22.02
C ILE A 739 10.51 8.01 -21.80
N LYS A 740 9.82 6.87 -22.04
CA LYS A 740 10.46 5.54 -21.98
C LYS A 740 11.69 5.45 -22.88
N ALA A 741 11.52 5.73 -24.18
CA ALA A 741 12.57 5.53 -25.19
C ALA A 741 13.81 6.39 -24.94
N THR A 742 13.63 7.60 -24.42
CA THR A 742 14.73 8.55 -24.17
C THR A 742 15.51 8.28 -22.88
N THR A 743 15.13 7.26 -22.08
CA THR A 743 15.91 6.82 -20.91
C THR A 743 17.13 5.96 -21.25
N PHE A 744 17.38 5.65 -22.53
CA PHE A 744 18.43 4.73 -23.00
C PHE A 744 19.86 5.05 -22.51
N ALA A 745 20.12 6.27 -22.04
CA ALA A 745 21.45 6.74 -21.61
C ALA A 745 21.73 6.60 -20.10
N GLY A 746 20.76 6.22 -19.25
CA GLY A 746 20.99 6.16 -17.80
C GLY A 746 20.77 7.48 -17.05
N ILE A 747 20.70 8.59 -17.79
CA ILE A 747 20.45 9.95 -17.33
C ILE A 747 19.65 10.68 -18.42
N TYR A 748 18.97 11.77 -18.08
CA TYR A 748 18.19 12.50 -19.08
C TYR A 748 19.12 13.23 -20.05
N VAL A 749 19.03 12.88 -21.32
CA VAL A 749 19.72 13.51 -22.45
C VAL A 749 18.71 14.12 -23.41
N ASP A 750 19.17 15.04 -24.25
CA ASP A 750 18.40 15.70 -25.30
C ASP A 750 17.77 14.68 -26.29
N GLY A 751 18.60 13.82 -26.87
CA GLY A 751 18.22 12.83 -27.88
C GLY A 751 19.46 12.08 -28.39
N ASP A 752 19.41 11.59 -29.63
CA ASP A 752 20.57 10.97 -30.26
C ASP A 752 21.50 11.99 -30.91
N ARG A 753 21.14 13.26 -31.11
CA ARG A 753 22.02 14.20 -31.83
C ARG A 753 23.33 14.49 -31.11
N GLU A 754 23.24 14.96 -29.88
CA GLU A 754 24.39 15.38 -29.06
C GLU A 754 24.58 14.44 -27.88
N ARG A 755 23.48 13.87 -27.38
CA ARG A 755 23.44 13.00 -26.21
C ARG A 755 24.03 13.69 -24.99
N ILE A 756 23.66 14.96 -24.80
CA ILE A 756 24.10 15.83 -23.72
C ILE A 756 22.91 16.08 -22.79
N PRO A 757 23.08 15.96 -21.47
CA PRO A 757 22.10 16.42 -20.49
C PRO A 757 22.05 17.94 -20.51
N TYR A 758 20.85 18.49 -20.71
CA TYR A 758 20.56 19.92 -20.56
C TYR A 758 19.52 20.11 -19.45
N GLU A 759 19.71 21.09 -18.58
CA GLU A 759 18.95 21.22 -17.33
C GLU A 759 17.45 21.45 -17.56
N ALA A 760 17.10 22.26 -18.57
CA ALA A 760 15.71 22.49 -18.95
C ALA A 760 15.03 21.23 -19.49
N ASP A 761 15.68 20.54 -20.42
CA ASP A 761 15.23 19.26 -20.98
C ASP A 761 15.01 18.23 -19.90
N ALA A 762 15.98 18.11 -18.99
CA ALA A 762 15.94 17.18 -17.89
C ALA A 762 14.81 17.50 -16.89
N TYR A 763 14.51 18.77 -16.64
CA TYR A 763 13.37 19.16 -15.80
C TYR A 763 12.03 18.73 -16.42
N LEU A 764 11.81 19.00 -17.72
CA LEU A 764 10.60 18.58 -18.43
C LEU A 764 10.49 17.04 -18.49
N ASN A 765 11.61 16.36 -18.71
CA ASN A 765 11.68 14.91 -18.69
C ASN A 765 11.37 14.35 -17.30
N GLN A 766 11.94 14.92 -16.23
CA GLN A 766 11.66 14.55 -14.84
C GLN A 766 10.17 14.65 -14.51
N LEU A 767 9.54 15.80 -14.80
CA LEU A 767 8.11 16.00 -14.56
C LEU A 767 7.25 14.98 -15.29
N SER A 768 7.63 14.65 -16.53
CA SER A 768 6.93 13.66 -17.35
C SER A 768 7.13 12.26 -16.83
N HIS A 769 8.38 11.86 -16.56
CA HIS A 769 8.73 10.58 -15.96
C HIS A 769 7.97 10.34 -14.66
N TYR A 770 7.94 11.31 -13.75
CA TYR A 770 7.26 11.20 -12.45
C TYR A 770 5.75 10.98 -12.53
N THR A 771 5.14 11.24 -13.69
CA THR A 771 3.72 11.00 -13.93
C THR A 771 3.45 9.75 -14.79
N THR A 772 4.49 9.17 -15.39
CA THR A 772 4.38 8.01 -16.27
C THR A 772 4.94 6.73 -15.66
N ASP A 773 5.88 6.83 -14.72
CA ASP A 773 6.44 5.72 -13.96
C ASP A 773 6.85 6.17 -12.54
N LYS A 774 7.14 5.22 -11.64
CA LYS A 774 7.58 5.48 -10.25
C LYS A 774 9.01 5.01 -9.96
N GLU A 775 9.87 5.03 -10.97
CA GLU A 775 11.30 4.74 -10.87
C GLU A 775 12.10 6.05 -10.91
N TYR A 776 12.48 6.58 -9.75
CA TYR A 776 12.96 7.98 -9.65
C TYR A 776 14.49 8.14 -9.68
N GLY A 777 15.25 7.04 -9.68
CA GLY A 777 16.71 7.08 -9.64
C GLY A 777 17.36 7.85 -10.79
N ILE A 778 16.80 7.80 -12.02
CA ILE A 778 17.36 8.52 -13.17
C ILE A 778 17.30 10.04 -12.98
N ALA A 779 16.18 10.54 -12.46
CA ALA A 779 16.00 11.96 -12.20
C ALA A 779 17.02 12.46 -11.16
N ARG A 780 17.07 11.79 -10.01
CA ARG A 780 18.02 12.11 -8.93
C ARG A 780 19.48 12.05 -9.40
N ARG A 781 19.81 11.05 -10.22
CA ARG A 781 21.15 10.92 -10.82
C ARG A 781 21.48 12.07 -11.77
N THR A 782 20.49 12.50 -12.55
CA THR A 782 20.62 13.62 -13.47
C THR A 782 20.78 14.95 -12.71
N ILE A 783 20.11 15.12 -11.57
CA ILE A 783 20.29 16.27 -10.68
C ILE A 783 21.75 16.35 -10.19
N GLU A 784 22.30 15.26 -9.64
CA GLU A 784 23.71 15.23 -9.20
C GLU A 784 24.68 15.49 -10.34
N TYR A 785 24.38 15.01 -11.56
CA TYR A 785 25.19 15.28 -12.75
C TYR A 785 25.35 16.79 -13.00
N PHE A 786 24.28 17.59 -12.88
CA PHE A 786 24.34 19.04 -13.13
C PHE A 786 25.06 19.84 -12.04
N MET A 787 25.24 19.27 -10.86
CA MET A 787 26.10 19.87 -9.84
C MET A 787 27.58 19.81 -10.26
N GLU A 788 27.98 18.78 -11.00
CA GLU A 788 29.36 18.61 -11.48
C GLU A 788 29.61 19.08 -12.92
N LYS A 789 28.56 19.06 -13.76
CA LYS A 789 28.65 19.29 -15.21
C LYS A 789 27.54 20.25 -15.68
N PRO A 790 27.64 21.54 -15.32
CA PRO A 790 26.68 22.56 -15.77
C PRO A 790 26.80 22.85 -17.27
N THR A 791 25.73 23.42 -17.83
CA THR A 791 25.73 23.92 -19.20
C THR A 791 25.52 25.45 -19.28
N TRP A 792 25.91 26.05 -20.41
CA TRP A 792 26.13 27.51 -20.52
C TRP A 792 24.88 28.43 -20.42
N PRO A 793 23.62 28.02 -20.69
CA PRO A 793 22.50 28.96 -20.64
C PRO A 793 22.15 29.46 -19.24
N THR A 794 21.80 30.75 -19.14
CA THR A 794 21.53 31.42 -17.86
C THR A 794 20.38 30.77 -17.09
N GLU A 795 19.24 30.60 -17.75
CA GLU A 795 18.02 30.03 -17.18
C GLU A 795 18.18 28.56 -16.82
N TRP A 796 19.03 27.81 -17.53
CA TRP A 796 19.19 26.36 -17.31
C TRP A 796 19.84 26.09 -15.96
N GLN A 797 20.77 26.94 -15.51
CA GLN A 797 21.29 26.88 -14.13
C GLN A 797 20.16 27.01 -13.09
N GLN A 798 19.16 27.84 -13.37
CA GLN A 798 18.02 28.06 -12.50
C GLN A 798 17.00 26.90 -12.50
N HIS A 799 17.01 26.02 -13.50
CA HIS A 799 16.12 24.84 -13.51
C HIS A 799 16.57 23.77 -12.49
N VAL A 800 17.84 23.77 -12.08
CA VAL A 800 18.35 22.79 -11.10
C VAL A 800 17.55 22.87 -9.79
N ALA A 801 17.27 24.07 -9.27
CA ALA A 801 16.44 24.23 -8.07
C ALA A 801 14.99 23.75 -8.28
N LEU A 802 14.41 23.93 -9.47
CA LEU A 802 13.11 23.35 -9.83
C LEU A 802 13.14 21.82 -9.81
N MET A 803 14.23 21.21 -10.27
CA MET A 803 14.40 19.76 -10.27
C MET A 803 14.54 19.17 -8.86
N PHE A 804 15.32 19.82 -7.99
CA PHE A 804 15.39 19.47 -6.57
C PHE A 804 14.02 19.56 -5.89
N HIS A 805 13.27 20.63 -6.17
CA HIS A 805 11.94 20.82 -5.59
C HIS A 805 10.95 19.78 -6.10
N ALA A 806 10.97 19.46 -7.40
CA ALA A 806 10.16 18.38 -7.95
C ALA A 806 10.53 17.02 -7.31
N ASP A 807 11.81 16.73 -7.12
CA ASP A 807 12.26 15.51 -6.44
C ASP A 807 11.72 15.42 -5.01
N TYR A 808 11.92 16.47 -4.21
CA TYR A 808 11.42 16.53 -2.84
C TYR A 808 9.89 16.40 -2.77
N MET A 809 9.15 17.12 -3.62
CA MET A 809 7.69 17.08 -3.59
C MET A 809 7.13 15.70 -3.96
N TYR A 810 7.77 14.96 -4.87
CA TYR A 810 7.31 13.63 -5.27
C TYR A 810 7.80 12.50 -4.36
N THR A 811 8.97 12.66 -3.72
CA THR A 811 9.59 11.60 -2.91
C THR A 811 9.39 11.79 -1.40
N GLY A 812 9.39 13.04 -0.93
CA GLY A 812 9.53 13.39 0.48
C GLY A 812 10.98 13.33 1.00
N ASN A 813 11.95 13.06 0.13
CA ASN A 813 13.34 12.84 0.49
C ASN A 813 14.15 14.15 0.50
N THR A 814 14.95 14.35 1.55
CA THR A 814 15.75 15.57 1.74
C THR A 814 17.24 15.39 1.48
N GLU A 815 17.74 14.17 1.24
CA GLU A 815 19.18 13.92 1.19
C GLU A 815 19.92 14.75 0.13
N LEU A 816 19.35 14.88 -1.07
CA LEU A 816 19.95 15.72 -2.11
C LEU A 816 20.03 17.17 -1.64
N ILE A 817 18.94 17.69 -1.04
CA ILE A 817 18.88 19.06 -0.51
C ILE A 817 19.97 19.22 0.55
N GLU A 818 20.03 18.34 1.53
CA GLU A 818 21.01 18.37 2.62
C GLU A 818 22.46 18.38 2.11
N LYS A 819 22.75 17.53 1.12
CA LYS A 819 24.08 17.41 0.54
C LYS A 819 24.51 18.62 -0.27
N TYR A 820 23.61 19.18 -1.08
CA TYR A 820 23.94 20.21 -2.08
C TYR A 820 23.44 21.61 -1.74
N TYR A 821 22.86 21.84 -0.56
CA TYR A 821 22.17 23.08 -0.21
C TYR A 821 23.00 24.36 -0.47
N GLU A 822 24.27 24.38 -0.05
CA GLU A 822 25.12 25.57 -0.25
C GLU A 822 25.50 25.76 -1.73
N ASP A 823 25.84 24.68 -2.45
CA ASP A 823 26.17 24.76 -3.87
C ASP A 823 24.95 25.16 -4.72
N LEU A 824 23.75 24.75 -4.30
CA LEU A 824 22.49 25.08 -4.97
C LEU A 824 22.19 26.58 -4.92
N LYS A 825 22.62 27.31 -3.89
CA LYS A 825 22.49 28.78 -3.82
C LYS A 825 23.13 29.45 -5.04
N HIS A 826 24.28 28.95 -5.49
CA HIS A 826 24.97 29.49 -6.67
C HIS A 826 24.14 29.32 -7.95
N LYS A 827 23.47 28.17 -8.10
CA LYS A 827 22.60 27.85 -9.26
C LYS A 827 21.40 28.80 -9.38
N THR A 828 20.93 29.38 -8.28
CA THR A 828 19.86 30.39 -8.28
C THR A 828 20.26 31.73 -8.88
N LEU A 829 21.57 31.96 -9.08
CA LEU A 829 22.15 33.21 -9.55
C LEU A 829 21.94 34.41 -8.61
N MET A 830 21.59 34.18 -7.33
CA MET A 830 21.39 35.25 -6.34
C MET A 830 22.59 36.18 -6.17
N GLU A 831 23.83 35.68 -6.37
CA GLU A 831 25.06 36.49 -6.32
C GLU A 831 25.17 37.50 -7.47
N LEU A 832 24.42 37.30 -8.56
CA LEU A 832 24.36 38.21 -9.70
C LEU A 832 23.24 39.25 -9.56
N ARG A 833 22.72 39.44 -8.34
CA ARG A 833 21.72 40.46 -8.01
C ARG A 833 22.33 41.86 -8.06
N ARG A 834 21.63 42.76 -8.74
CA ARG A 834 21.95 44.19 -8.88
C ARG A 834 21.38 45.01 -7.71
N PRO A 835 21.84 46.27 -7.52
CA PRO A 835 21.28 47.17 -6.51
C PRO A 835 19.78 47.47 -6.67
N ASP A 836 19.24 47.34 -7.89
CA ASP A 836 17.82 47.55 -8.20
C ASP A 836 16.93 46.32 -7.94
N GLY A 837 17.53 45.23 -7.44
CA GLY A 837 16.86 43.99 -7.03
C GLY A 837 16.73 42.93 -8.13
N PHE A 838 17.15 43.22 -9.36
CA PHE A 838 17.11 42.24 -10.46
C PHE A 838 18.42 41.45 -10.59
N VAL A 839 18.33 40.22 -11.05
CA VAL A 839 19.47 39.40 -11.46
C VAL A 839 19.80 39.63 -12.92
N SER A 840 21.10 39.66 -13.23
CA SER A 840 21.61 39.79 -14.60
C SER A 840 22.82 38.90 -14.86
N SER A 841 22.75 38.07 -15.90
CA SER A 841 23.86 37.24 -16.38
C SER A 841 25.10 38.04 -16.79
N THR A 842 24.92 39.32 -17.14
CA THR A 842 26.03 40.22 -17.50
C THR A 842 27.04 40.47 -16.37
N LEU A 843 26.65 40.18 -15.11
CA LEU A 843 27.51 40.30 -13.94
C LEU A 843 28.35 39.04 -13.68
N SER A 844 28.23 37.98 -14.47
CA SER A 844 28.97 36.73 -14.27
C SER A 844 30.49 36.96 -14.37
N THR A 845 31.24 36.52 -13.36
CA THR A 845 32.72 36.55 -13.36
C THR A 845 33.31 35.16 -13.50
N PRO A 846 34.58 35.01 -13.97
CA PRO A 846 35.28 33.74 -13.99
C PRO A 846 35.28 33.00 -12.64
N GLU A 847 35.34 33.74 -11.53
CA GLU A 847 35.27 33.18 -10.17
C GLU A 847 33.88 32.61 -9.88
N PHE A 848 32.82 33.31 -10.28
CA PHE A 848 31.45 32.83 -10.12
C PHE A 848 31.17 31.60 -11.00
N MET A 849 31.69 31.56 -12.24
CA MET A 849 31.55 30.40 -13.12
C MET A 849 32.16 29.13 -12.51
N LYS A 850 33.26 29.24 -11.74
CA LYS A 850 33.81 28.10 -11.00
C LYS A 850 32.87 27.60 -9.90
N LYS A 851 32.21 28.52 -9.17
CA LYS A 851 31.20 28.15 -8.16
C LYS A 851 30.00 27.43 -8.77
N LEU A 852 29.64 27.77 -10.01
CA LEU A 852 28.58 27.07 -10.76
C LEU A 852 28.97 25.66 -11.22
N GLY A 853 30.25 25.27 -11.10
CA GLY A 853 30.77 23.96 -11.51
C GLY A 853 31.48 23.94 -12.86
N PHE A 854 31.68 25.09 -13.53
CA PHE A 854 32.37 25.11 -14.83
C PHE A 854 33.88 24.90 -14.67
N LYS A 855 34.42 23.91 -15.41
CA LYS A 855 35.86 23.65 -15.47
C LYS A 855 36.63 24.71 -16.26
N ASP A 856 36.04 25.24 -17.34
CA ASP A 856 36.59 26.37 -18.09
C ASP A 856 35.90 27.68 -17.68
N PRO A 857 36.58 28.54 -16.90
CA PRO A 857 35.99 29.78 -16.41
C PRO A 857 35.88 30.87 -17.51
N LYS A 858 36.27 30.58 -18.75
CA LYS A 858 36.06 31.47 -19.91
C LYS A 858 34.65 31.37 -20.48
N ILE A 859 33.93 30.29 -20.18
CA ILE A 859 32.52 30.14 -20.57
C ILE A 859 31.73 31.26 -19.87
N LYS A 860 30.82 31.88 -20.61
CA LYS A 860 29.94 32.94 -20.10
C LYS A 860 28.49 32.47 -20.18
N LEU A 861 27.71 32.87 -19.18
CA LEU A 861 26.26 32.70 -19.23
C LEU A 861 25.68 33.55 -20.35
N LYS A 862 24.67 33.00 -21.03
CA LYS A 862 23.91 33.71 -22.06
C LYS A 862 22.46 33.28 -22.01
N ASP A 863 21.58 34.26 -22.02
CA ASP A 863 20.14 34.06 -22.01
C ASP A 863 19.69 33.47 -23.36
N ILE A 864 18.80 32.47 -23.32
CA ILE A 864 18.30 31.81 -24.54
C ILE A 864 16.79 32.01 -24.76
N VAL A 865 16.01 32.12 -23.70
CA VAL A 865 14.54 32.23 -23.56
C VAL A 865 13.76 31.09 -24.20
N ASP A 866 14.05 30.80 -25.47
CA ASP A 866 13.46 29.69 -26.22
C ASP A 866 14.36 29.27 -27.40
N TRP A 867 14.06 28.09 -27.96
CA TRP A 867 14.82 27.43 -29.00
C TRP A 867 13.92 26.77 -30.06
N PRO A 868 14.14 26.93 -31.38
CA PRO A 868 15.27 27.59 -32.03
C PRO A 868 15.29 29.13 -31.90
N PRO A 869 16.49 29.73 -31.97
CA PRO A 869 16.67 31.18 -31.90
C PRO A 869 16.22 31.86 -33.20
N ALA A 870 16.25 33.19 -33.22
CA ALA A 870 15.93 33.95 -34.43
C ALA A 870 16.97 33.70 -35.54
N GLN A 871 16.55 33.83 -36.80
CA GLN A 871 17.41 33.68 -37.98
C GLN A 871 18.61 34.65 -37.95
N LYS A 872 18.44 35.86 -37.41
CA LYS A 872 19.53 36.83 -37.21
C LYS A 872 20.64 36.34 -36.29
N ASP A 873 20.35 35.39 -35.39
CA ASP A 873 21.29 34.89 -34.39
C ASP A 873 22.12 33.71 -34.90
N THR A 874 21.61 32.97 -35.90
CA THR A 874 22.23 31.72 -36.40
C THR A 874 22.53 31.70 -37.88
N GLY A 875 21.88 32.56 -38.67
CA GLY A 875 21.90 32.51 -40.13
C GLY A 875 21.07 31.36 -40.74
N TRP A 876 20.31 30.61 -39.95
CA TRP A 876 19.45 29.54 -40.45
C TRP A 876 18.25 30.10 -41.19
N LYS A 877 17.87 29.49 -42.32
CA LYS A 877 16.60 29.80 -42.98
C LYS A 877 15.46 29.13 -42.21
N LEU A 878 14.71 29.90 -41.44
CA LEU A 878 13.60 29.40 -40.62
C LEU A 878 12.25 29.67 -41.28
N ALA A 879 11.19 29.06 -40.77
CA ALA A 879 9.82 29.35 -41.19
C ALA A 879 9.37 30.78 -40.81
N THR A 880 9.94 31.33 -39.74
CA THR A 880 9.77 32.71 -39.25
C THR A 880 11.14 33.28 -38.91
N GLU A 881 11.45 34.51 -39.35
CA GLU A 881 12.78 35.12 -39.11
C GLU A 881 13.06 35.33 -37.62
N GLU A 882 12.00 35.47 -36.83
CA GLU A 882 12.03 35.64 -35.38
C GLU A 882 12.29 34.33 -34.61
N GLY A 883 12.31 33.18 -35.28
CA GLY A 883 12.42 31.86 -34.63
C GLY A 883 11.18 31.53 -33.80
N GLU A 884 11.38 30.87 -32.65
CA GLU A 884 10.30 30.51 -31.70
C GLU A 884 10.27 31.41 -30.45
N ARG A 885 10.81 32.63 -30.55
CA ARG A 885 10.90 33.58 -29.42
C ARG A 885 9.86 34.69 -29.43
N ASP A 886 8.89 34.64 -30.36
CA ASP A 886 7.89 35.71 -30.52
C ASP A 886 8.53 37.12 -30.59
N GLY A 887 9.68 37.26 -31.25
CA GLY A 887 10.38 38.54 -31.38
C GLY A 887 11.14 39.03 -30.14
N PHE A 888 11.33 38.19 -29.11
CA PHE A 888 11.91 38.56 -27.81
C PHE A 888 13.14 39.50 -27.90
N VAL A 889 13.12 40.59 -27.13
CA VAL A 889 14.21 41.58 -27.06
C VAL A 889 15.07 41.35 -25.82
N PHE A 890 16.29 40.87 -26.03
CA PHE A 890 17.26 40.60 -24.95
C PHE A 890 17.78 41.90 -24.33
N MET A 891 17.51 42.07 -23.03
CA MET A 891 18.01 43.17 -22.21
C MET A 891 18.84 42.62 -21.04
N PRO A 892 19.78 43.39 -20.46
CA PRO A 892 20.54 42.94 -19.29
C PRO A 892 19.67 42.50 -18.11
N VAL A 893 18.49 43.09 -17.95
CA VAL A 893 17.45 42.62 -17.04
C VAL A 893 16.35 41.99 -17.89
N SER A 894 16.21 40.66 -17.81
CA SER A 894 15.20 39.88 -18.52
C SER A 894 14.05 39.48 -17.58
N THR A 895 12.81 39.62 -18.05
CA THR A 895 11.60 39.21 -17.31
C THR A 895 11.60 37.71 -17.05
N VAL A 896 11.99 36.88 -18.03
CA VAL A 896 12.03 35.42 -17.92
C VAL A 896 13.05 34.98 -16.87
N ILE A 897 14.28 35.51 -16.92
CA ILE A 897 15.35 35.18 -15.97
C ILE A 897 14.96 35.57 -14.54
N ASN A 898 14.30 36.71 -14.37
CA ASN A 898 13.89 37.18 -13.05
C ASN A 898 12.63 36.49 -12.52
N ALA A 899 11.75 35.98 -13.40
CA ALA A 899 10.64 35.12 -13.00
C ALA A 899 11.14 33.78 -12.42
N LEU A 900 12.13 33.15 -13.07
CA LEU A 900 12.81 31.97 -12.54
C LEU A 900 13.52 32.27 -11.21
N TYR A 901 14.17 33.44 -11.11
CA TYR A 901 14.87 33.84 -9.88
C TYR A 901 13.91 33.92 -8.70
N VAL A 902 12.75 34.57 -8.88
CA VAL A 902 11.69 34.62 -7.86
C VAL A 902 11.27 33.21 -7.44
N LYS A 903 11.00 32.33 -8.41
CA LYS A 903 10.57 30.96 -8.12
C LYS A 903 11.66 30.18 -7.37
N ASN A 904 12.93 30.39 -7.68
CA ASN A 904 14.05 29.79 -6.96
C ASN A 904 14.18 30.31 -5.54
N MET A 905 13.92 31.59 -5.29
CA MET A 905 13.91 32.13 -3.93
C MET A 905 12.76 31.54 -3.11
N ASP A 906 11.57 31.33 -3.70
CA ASP A 906 10.48 30.61 -3.02
C ASP A 906 10.91 29.18 -2.62
N ILE A 907 11.57 28.46 -3.53
CA ILE A 907 12.07 27.10 -3.28
C ILE A 907 13.16 27.09 -2.21
N MET A 908 14.14 27.99 -2.30
CA MET A 908 15.23 28.06 -1.33
C MET A 908 14.72 28.45 0.06
N ALA A 909 13.67 29.28 0.16
CA ALA A 909 13.00 29.57 1.43
C ALA A 909 12.36 28.31 2.05
N GLU A 910 11.72 27.48 1.23
CA GLU A 910 11.17 26.20 1.67
C GLU A 910 12.27 25.23 2.13
N PHE A 911 13.33 25.07 1.34
CA PHE A 911 14.46 24.22 1.70
C PHE A 911 15.17 24.69 2.97
N ALA A 912 15.39 26.00 3.12
CA ALA A 912 15.93 26.57 4.33
C ALA A 912 15.04 26.26 5.55
N THR A 913 13.72 26.32 5.39
CA THR A 913 12.76 25.96 6.44
C THR A 913 12.86 24.48 6.81
N ILE A 914 12.92 23.58 5.83
CA ILE A 914 13.05 22.13 6.03
C ILE A 914 14.34 21.79 6.78
N LEU A 915 15.44 22.46 6.43
CA LEU A 915 16.75 22.29 7.08
C LEU A 915 16.91 23.05 8.40
N ASN A 916 15.84 23.70 8.90
CA ASN A 916 15.87 24.55 10.10
C ASN A 916 16.87 25.72 10.03
N LYS A 917 17.12 26.28 8.85
CA LYS A 917 17.94 27.47 8.59
C LYS A 917 17.06 28.73 8.52
N THR A 918 16.59 29.19 9.68
CA THR A 918 15.57 30.27 9.76
C THR A 918 16.02 31.61 9.15
N GLU A 919 17.29 32.00 9.28
CA GLU A 919 17.81 33.25 8.71
C GLU A 919 17.79 33.22 7.18
N ASP A 920 18.33 32.16 6.58
CA ASP A 920 18.26 31.91 5.14
C ASP A 920 16.81 31.92 4.65
N ALA A 921 15.88 31.27 5.37
CA ALA A 921 14.48 31.24 4.99
C ALA A 921 13.85 32.64 4.91
N LEU A 922 14.12 33.50 5.89
CA LEU A 922 13.65 34.89 5.90
C LEU A 922 14.30 35.73 4.79
N GLU A 923 15.59 35.54 4.54
CA GLU A 923 16.30 36.21 3.45
C GLU A 923 15.70 35.85 2.09
N PHE A 924 15.51 34.55 1.82
CA PHE A 924 14.92 34.09 0.56
C PHE A 924 13.48 34.55 0.39
N GLN A 925 12.66 34.55 1.45
CA GLN A 925 11.30 35.12 1.41
C GLN A 925 11.33 36.61 1.06
N PHE A 926 12.26 37.37 1.65
CA PHE A 926 12.43 38.79 1.34
C PHE A 926 12.83 38.99 -0.13
N LEU A 927 13.81 38.23 -0.63
CA LEU A 927 14.27 38.31 -2.02
C LEU A 927 13.16 37.94 -3.02
N ALA A 928 12.37 36.91 -2.74
CA ALA A 928 11.22 36.54 -3.55
C ALA A 928 10.16 37.66 -3.60
N ALA A 929 9.80 38.22 -2.43
CA ALA A 929 8.82 39.30 -2.34
C ALA A 929 9.30 40.57 -3.06
N GLU A 930 10.57 40.93 -2.91
CA GLU A 930 11.18 42.07 -3.59
C GLU A 930 11.21 41.85 -5.12
N GLY A 931 11.60 40.66 -5.58
CA GLY A 931 11.58 40.29 -7.00
C GLY A 931 10.18 40.38 -7.61
N ARG A 932 9.16 39.81 -6.94
CA ARG A 932 7.74 39.90 -7.35
C ARG A 932 7.30 41.36 -7.48
N LYS A 933 7.64 42.18 -6.49
CA LYS A 933 7.33 43.63 -6.51
C LYS A 933 8.01 44.32 -7.69
N ASN A 934 9.31 44.12 -7.87
CA ASN A 934 10.09 44.76 -8.93
C ASN A 934 9.60 44.39 -10.33
N ILE A 935 9.29 43.11 -10.59
CA ILE A 935 8.70 42.67 -11.86
C ILE A 935 7.36 43.38 -12.09
N ASN A 936 6.49 43.41 -11.08
CA ASN A 936 5.16 44.01 -11.18
C ASN A 936 5.15 45.54 -11.33
N GLU A 937 6.12 46.24 -10.77
CA GLU A 937 6.20 47.70 -10.84
C GLU A 937 6.97 48.20 -12.07
N LYS A 938 8.01 47.47 -12.49
CA LYS A 938 8.98 47.97 -13.49
C LYS A 938 8.89 47.27 -14.84
N LEU A 939 8.32 46.08 -14.92
CA LEU A 939 8.27 45.28 -16.16
C LEU A 939 6.84 45.07 -16.68
N PHE A 940 5.81 45.54 -15.97
CA PHE A 940 4.44 45.53 -16.47
C PHE A 940 4.11 46.85 -17.19
N ASP A 941 3.71 46.76 -18.46
CA ASP A 941 3.20 47.91 -19.19
C ASP A 941 1.67 47.99 -19.05
N SER A 942 1.22 48.96 -18.25
CA SER A 942 -0.20 49.24 -18.03
C SER A 942 -0.99 49.64 -19.28
N LYS A 943 -0.33 50.10 -20.36
CA LYS A 943 -1.01 50.50 -21.60
C LYS A 943 -1.38 49.30 -22.45
N THR A 944 -0.50 48.32 -22.52
CA THR A 944 -0.70 47.07 -23.29
C THR A 944 -1.36 45.98 -22.44
N GLY A 945 -1.27 46.08 -21.11
CA GLY A 945 -1.80 45.08 -20.19
C GLY A 945 -0.93 43.82 -20.07
N ALA A 946 0.33 43.91 -20.51
CA ALA A 946 1.28 42.80 -20.61
C ALA A 946 2.65 43.16 -20.00
N TYR A 947 3.46 42.15 -19.71
CA TYR A 947 4.85 42.34 -19.27
C TYR A 947 5.77 42.49 -20.47
N VAL A 948 6.69 43.45 -20.41
CA VAL A 948 7.75 43.64 -21.41
C VAL A 948 8.86 42.61 -21.21
N ASP A 949 9.71 42.41 -22.21
CA ASP A 949 10.76 41.38 -22.19
C ASP A 949 11.89 41.66 -21.21
N GLY A 950 12.10 42.94 -20.89
CA GLY A 950 13.14 43.35 -19.99
C GLY A 950 13.16 44.85 -19.75
N LEU A 951 13.97 45.29 -18.80
CA LEU A 951 14.04 46.70 -18.44
C LEU A 951 14.63 47.52 -19.60
N GLY A 952 13.85 48.45 -20.15
CA GLY A 952 14.28 49.37 -21.22
C GLY A 952 13.80 49.00 -22.62
N THR A 953 12.95 47.97 -22.77
CA THR A 953 12.23 47.66 -24.02
C THR A 953 10.74 47.96 -23.88
N ASP A 954 10.06 48.23 -25.00
CA ASP A 954 8.60 48.30 -25.12
C ASP A 954 7.98 47.03 -25.72
N HIS A 955 8.81 46.06 -26.09
CA HIS A 955 8.37 44.78 -26.63
C HIS A 955 7.90 43.81 -25.54
N SER A 956 6.77 43.14 -25.80
CA SER A 956 6.22 42.05 -24.99
C SER A 956 6.10 40.80 -25.84
N ALA A 957 6.82 39.75 -25.45
CA ALA A 957 6.70 38.40 -26.01
C ALA A 957 5.77 37.52 -25.17
N LEU A 958 5.29 36.43 -25.78
CA LEU A 958 4.60 35.33 -25.09
C LEU A 958 5.37 34.84 -23.86
N HIS A 959 6.69 34.64 -23.97
CA HIS A 959 7.54 34.06 -22.93
C HIS A 959 7.54 34.87 -21.64
N SER A 960 7.66 36.20 -21.76
CA SER A 960 7.64 37.12 -20.63
C SER A 960 6.35 37.04 -19.83
N ASN A 961 5.23 36.79 -20.51
CA ASN A 961 3.89 36.77 -19.94
C ASN A 961 3.49 35.38 -19.43
N MET A 962 3.82 34.31 -20.16
CA MET A 962 3.55 32.94 -19.72
C MET A 962 4.39 32.58 -18.48
N MET A 963 5.66 32.97 -18.41
CA MET A 963 6.54 32.61 -17.29
C MET A 963 6.11 33.25 -15.97
N VAL A 964 5.81 34.56 -15.98
CA VAL A 964 5.33 35.26 -14.76
C VAL A 964 3.97 34.74 -14.31
N LEU A 965 3.12 34.29 -15.24
CA LEU A 965 1.83 33.69 -14.90
C LEU A 965 1.97 32.26 -14.38
N ALA A 966 2.83 31.43 -15.00
CA ALA A 966 3.13 30.07 -14.56
C ALA A 966 3.69 30.03 -13.12
N PHE A 967 4.52 31.00 -12.74
CA PHE A 967 5.11 31.10 -11.40
C PHE A 967 4.30 31.97 -10.41
N ASP A 968 3.03 32.25 -10.75
CA ASP A 968 2.08 32.99 -9.92
C ASP A 968 2.58 34.37 -9.46
N ILE A 969 3.34 35.06 -10.32
CA ILE A 969 3.88 36.42 -10.05
C ILE A 969 2.85 37.50 -10.39
N VAL A 970 1.93 37.20 -11.31
CA VAL A 970 0.89 38.13 -11.80
C VAL A 970 -0.19 38.32 -10.73
N PRO A 971 -0.43 39.54 -10.22
CA PRO A 971 -1.51 39.82 -9.29
C PRO A 971 -2.88 39.56 -9.92
N GLU A 972 -3.86 39.10 -9.12
CA GLU A 972 -5.23 38.80 -9.58
C GLU A 972 -5.85 39.89 -10.46
N ALA A 973 -5.68 41.17 -10.09
CA ALA A 973 -6.21 42.31 -10.84
C ALA A 973 -5.68 42.44 -12.28
N ARG A 974 -4.57 41.77 -12.62
CA ARG A 974 -3.92 41.81 -13.94
C ARG A 974 -3.99 40.49 -14.70
N LYS A 975 -4.35 39.37 -14.04
CA LYS A 975 -4.37 38.03 -14.67
C LYS A 975 -5.19 38.04 -15.97
N LYS A 976 -6.36 38.68 -15.97
CA LYS A 976 -7.22 38.76 -17.17
C LYS A 976 -6.51 39.37 -18.39
N SER A 977 -5.88 40.55 -18.25
CA SER A 977 -5.25 41.21 -19.41
C SER A 977 -4.04 40.43 -19.92
N VAL A 978 -3.27 39.83 -18.99
CA VAL A 978 -2.12 38.99 -19.34
C VAL A 978 -2.56 37.71 -20.06
N VAL A 979 -3.65 37.08 -19.62
CA VAL A 979 -4.25 35.92 -20.29
C VAL A 979 -4.76 36.28 -21.68
N GLU A 980 -5.46 37.40 -21.83
CA GLU A 980 -5.92 37.90 -23.14
C GLU A 980 -4.73 38.12 -24.09
N PHE A 981 -3.64 38.69 -23.58
CA PHE A 981 -2.38 38.82 -24.33
C PHE A 981 -1.81 37.45 -24.72
N ILE A 982 -1.68 36.49 -23.80
CA ILE A 982 -1.19 35.13 -24.08
C ILE A 982 -2.03 34.46 -25.17
N LYS A 983 -3.36 34.51 -25.06
CA LYS A 983 -4.29 33.95 -26.05
C LYS A 983 -4.09 34.58 -27.44
N SER A 984 -3.82 35.88 -27.51
CA SER A 984 -3.58 36.57 -28.78
C SER A 984 -2.34 36.08 -29.54
N ARG A 985 -1.39 35.42 -28.85
CA ARG A 985 -0.14 34.92 -29.44
C ARG A 985 -0.23 33.49 -29.96
N GLY A 986 -1.22 32.68 -29.55
CA GLY A 986 -1.25 31.27 -29.97
C GLY A 986 -0.11 30.44 -29.36
N MET A 987 0.34 29.43 -30.11
CA MET A 987 1.54 28.64 -29.82
C MET A 987 2.80 29.33 -30.37
N ALA A 988 3.03 30.61 -30.05
CA ALA A 988 4.22 31.36 -30.49
C ALA A 988 5.47 31.04 -29.64
N CYS A 989 5.64 29.77 -29.30
CA CYS A 989 6.77 29.25 -28.55
C CYS A 989 7.13 27.86 -29.07
N SER A 990 8.32 27.39 -28.73
CA SER A 990 8.76 26.05 -29.07
C SER A 990 8.05 24.98 -28.23
N VAL A 991 8.42 23.73 -28.50
CA VAL A 991 8.02 22.59 -27.67
C VAL A 991 8.53 22.73 -26.22
N TYR A 992 9.69 23.36 -25.98
CA TYR A 992 10.19 23.68 -24.64
C TYR A 992 9.30 24.72 -23.95
N GLY A 993 9.05 25.85 -24.62
CA GLY A 993 8.19 26.91 -24.09
C GLY A 993 6.75 26.46 -23.80
N SER A 994 6.29 25.41 -24.50
CA SER A 994 4.95 24.87 -24.31
C SER A 994 4.67 24.35 -22.89
N GLN A 995 5.69 23.90 -22.14
CA GLN A 995 5.54 23.52 -20.73
C GLN A 995 4.96 24.67 -19.91
N TYR A 996 5.59 25.83 -20.01
CA TYR A 996 5.22 27.01 -19.23
C TYR A 996 3.95 27.66 -19.75
N LEU A 997 3.67 27.56 -21.06
CA LEU A 997 2.37 27.96 -21.61
C LEU A 997 1.23 27.12 -21.02
N MET A 998 1.39 25.80 -20.93
CA MET A 998 0.38 24.93 -20.32
C MET A 998 0.21 25.26 -18.83
N GLU A 999 1.30 25.42 -18.07
CA GLU A 999 1.24 25.81 -16.66
C GLU A 999 0.54 27.17 -16.47
N ALA A 1000 0.87 28.17 -17.28
CA ALA A 1000 0.26 29.49 -17.22
C ALA A 1000 -1.26 29.44 -17.47
N LEU A 1001 -1.70 28.72 -18.51
CA LEU A 1001 -3.10 28.64 -18.88
C LEU A 1001 -3.92 27.87 -17.82
N TYR A 1002 -3.45 26.71 -17.37
CA TYR A 1002 -4.18 25.93 -16.36
C TYR A 1002 -4.15 26.58 -14.97
N ASN A 1003 -3.10 27.30 -14.60
CA ASN A 1003 -3.07 28.10 -13.36
C ASN A 1003 -4.04 29.28 -13.43
N ALA A 1004 -4.26 29.84 -14.62
CA ALA A 1004 -5.25 30.89 -14.88
C ALA A 1004 -6.67 30.36 -15.15
N GLU A 1005 -6.90 29.06 -15.01
CA GLU A 1005 -8.20 28.39 -15.24
C GLU A 1005 -8.71 28.49 -16.68
N GLU A 1006 -7.81 28.57 -17.66
CA GLU A 1006 -8.11 28.68 -19.09
C GLU A 1006 -8.07 27.33 -19.81
N ALA A 1007 -8.76 26.35 -19.21
CA ALA A 1007 -8.72 24.95 -19.62
C ALA A 1007 -9.21 24.71 -21.06
N ASP A 1008 -10.21 25.46 -21.52
CA ASP A 1008 -10.75 25.33 -22.87
C ASP A 1008 -9.71 25.63 -23.94
N TYR A 1009 -8.99 26.74 -23.76
CA TYR A 1009 -7.94 27.13 -24.69
C TYR A 1009 -6.71 26.22 -24.55
N ALA A 1010 -6.36 25.79 -23.33
CA ALA A 1010 -5.29 24.82 -23.14
C ALA A 1010 -5.57 23.48 -23.84
N LEU A 1011 -6.81 22.97 -23.74
CA LEU A 1011 -7.23 21.75 -24.42
C LEU A 1011 -7.27 21.93 -25.95
N GLU A 1012 -7.68 23.09 -26.44
CA GLU A 1012 -7.61 23.44 -27.87
C GLU A 1012 -6.16 23.36 -28.39
N LEU A 1013 -5.20 23.92 -27.64
CA LEU A 1013 -3.77 23.85 -28.00
C LEU A 1013 -3.22 22.43 -27.92
N LEU A 1014 -3.57 21.66 -26.87
CA LEU A 1014 -3.18 20.25 -26.73
C LEU A 1014 -3.69 19.40 -27.89
N THR A 1015 -4.90 19.66 -28.38
CA THR A 1015 -5.56 18.86 -29.43
C THR A 1015 -5.49 19.50 -30.81
N SER A 1016 -4.69 20.56 -30.96
CA SER A 1016 -4.50 21.27 -32.21
C SER A 1016 -4.00 20.34 -33.31
N GLN A 1017 -4.53 20.53 -34.52
CA GLN A 1017 -4.05 19.86 -35.74
C GLN A 1017 -3.20 20.79 -36.62
N GLY A 1018 -2.89 21.99 -36.11
CA GLY A 1018 -1.98 22.94 -36.75
C GLY A 1018 -0.56 22.41 -36.85
N GLU A 1019 0.34 23.15 -37.49
CA GLU A 1019 1.73 22.71 -37.68
C GLU A 1019 2.57 22.84 -36.39
N ARG A 1020 2.26 23.80 -35.52
CA ARG A 1020 2.77 23.87 -34.15
C ARG A 1020 1.90 23.05 -33.21
N SER A 1021 1.94 21.73 -33.36
CA SER A 1021 1.19 20.81 -32.51
C SER A 1021 1.88 19.46 -32.37
N TRP A 1022 1.57 18.73 -31.29
CA TRP A 1022 2.01 17.34 -31.13
C TRP A 1022 1.39 16.42 -32.16
N TYR A 1023 0.14 16.69 -32.59
CA TYR A 1023 -0.49 15.91 -33.65
C TYR A 1023 0.26 16.05 -34.99
N ASN A 1024 0.89 17.20 -35.26
CA ASN A 1024 1.75 17.33 -36.45
C ASN A 1024 2.90 16.33 -36.43
N MET A 1025 3.54 16.10 -35.28
CA MET A 1025 4.64 15.12 -35.16
C MET A 1025 4.18 13.71 -35.55
N ILE A 1026 2.96 13.33 -35.15
CA ILE A 1026 2.33 12.06 -35.51
C ILE A 1026 2.01 12.03 -37.00
N ARG A 1027 1.41 13.11 -37.52
CA ARG A 1027 1.00 13.26 -38.92
C ARG A 1027 2.18 13.14 -39.89
N ILE A 1028 3.35 13.66 -39.52
CA ILE A 1028 4.57 13.54 -40.35
C ILE A 1028 5.27 12.18 -40.18
N GLY A 1029 4.73 11.30 -39.33
CA GLY A 1029 5.15 9.90 -39.20
C GLY A 1029 6.07 9.60 -38.01
N SER A 1030 6.37 10.57 -37.16
CA SER A 1030 7.20 10.33 -35.97
C SER A 1030 6.45 9.53 -34.91
N THR A 1031 7.21 8.78 -34.12
CA THR A 1031 6.71 7.98 -32.98
C THR A 1031 7.47 8.26 -31.68
N ILE A 1032 8.38 9.23 -31.72
CA ILE A 1032 9.03 9.89 -30.59
C ILE A 1032 8.88 11.40 -30.84
N THR A 1033 8.73 12.20 -29.80
CA THR A 1033 8.59 13.66 -29.99
C THR A 1033 9.85 14.28 -30.59
N LEU A 1034 9.69 15.44 -31.22
CA LEU A 1034 10.74 16.12 -31.98
C LEU A 1034 11.43 17.20 -31.14
N GLU A 1035 12.63 17.63 -31.56
CA GLU A 1035 13.31 18.78 -30.94
C GLU A 1035 12.60 20.10 -31.25
N ALA A 1036 11.94 20.23 -32.40
CA ALA A 1036 11.10 21.37 -32.75
C ALA A 1036 9.77 20.89 -33.36
N TRP A 1037 8.77 21.77 -33.46
CA TRP A 1037 7.44 21.42 -33.98
C TRP A 1037 7.45 20.72 -35.35
N ASP A 1038 8.42 21.08 -36.19
CA ASP A 1038 8.65 20.50 -37.51
C ASP A 1038 10.06 20.88 -38.01
N MET A 1039 10.62 20.10 -38.94
CA MET A 1039 11.91 20.37 -39.59
C MET A 1039 11.94 21.74 -40.27
N LYS A 1040 10.81 22.28 -40.73
CA LYS A 1040 10.79 23.63 -41.33
C LYS A 1040 11.04 24.77 -40.33
N TYR A 1041 10.71 24.57 -39.05
CA TYR A 1041 10.98 25.53 -37.98
C TYR A 1041 12.42 25.42 -37.50
N LYS A 1042 13.01 24.23 -37.61
CA LYS A 1042 14.42 23.98 -37.31
C LYS A 1042 15.01 22.95 -38.28
N PRO A 1043 15.69 23.39 -39.36
CA PRO A 1043 16.16 22.49 -40.43
C PRO A 1043 17.18 21.42 -39.98
N ASN A 1044 17.84 21.63 -38.84
CA ASN A 1044 18.76 20.69 -38.21
C ASN A 1044 18.17 20.03 -36.95
N SER A 1045 16.84 19.89 -36.88
CA SER A 1045 16.16 19.26 -35.74
C SER A 1045 16.47 17.76 -35.65
N ASP A 1046 16.48 17.23 -34.43
CA ASP A 1046 16.39 15.80 -34.15
C ASP A 1046 14.92 15.31 -34.18
N TRP A 1047 14.71 14.01 -34.42
CA TRP A 1047 13.40 13.34 -34.49
C TRP A 1047 13.07 12.46 -33.27
N ASN A 1048 13.91 12.50 -32.24
CA ASN A 1048 13.83 11.63 -31.06
C ASN A 1048 14.18 12.38 -29.74
N HIS A 1049 13.52 13.51 -29.49
CA HIS A 1049 13.87 14.44 -28.42
C HIS A 1049 12.88 14.42 -27.24
N ALA A 1050 13.40 14.38 -26.01
CA ALA A 1050 12.59 14.19 -24.80
C ALA A 1050 11.71 15.40 -24.43
N TRP A 1051 12.23 16.63 -24.60
CA TRP A 1051 11.52 17.85 -24.17
C TRP A 1051 10.19 18.11 -24.90
N GLY A 1052 9.93 17.39 -25.99
CA GLY A 1052 8.71 17.54 -26.78
C GLY A 1052 7.52 16.85 -26.13
N ALA A 1053 7.76 15.99 -25.13
CA ALA A 1053 6.76 15.17 -24.47
C ALA A 1053 6.01 15.86 -23.32
N VAL A 1054 5.94 17.21 -23.32
CA VAL A 1054 5.18 18.01 -22.33
C VAL A 1054 3.78 17.45 -22.00
N PRO A 1055 2.97 16.96 -22.96
CA PRO A 1055 1.66 16.36 -22.65
C PRO A 1055 1.70 15.19 -21.66
N ALA A 1056 2.82 14.46 -21.57
CA ALA A 1056 2.97 13.38 -20.60
C ALA A 1056 2.88 13.88 -19.15
N ASN A 1057 3.28 15.12 -18.86
CA ASN A 1057 3.09 15.72 -17.53
C ASN A 1057 1.91 16.70 -17.46
N ALA A 1058 1.59 17.41 -18.54
CA ALA A 1058 0.48 18.37 -18.55
C ALA A 1058 -0.90 17.68 -18.40
N ILE A 1059 -1.10 16.51 -19.00
CA ILE A 1059 -2.36 15.76 -18.87
C ILE A 1059 -2.60 15.33 -17.41
N PRO A 1060 -1.65 14.65 -16.72
CA PRO A 1060 -1.83 14.28 -15.32
C PRO A 1060 -1.86 15.48 -14.36
N ARG A 1061 -0.89 16.39 -14.46
CA ARG A 1061 -0.68 17.47 -13.48
C ARG A 1061 -1.64 18.64 -13.64
N MET A 1062 -2.10 18.91 -14.87
CA MET A 1062 -2.84 20.14 -15.18
C MET A 1062 -4.28 19.87 -15.63
N LEU A 1063 -4.49 19.03 -16.65
CA LEU A 1063 -5.83 18.65 -17.11
C LEU A 1063 -6.60 17.88 -16.03
N TRP A 1064 -5.98 16.83 -15.47
CA TRP A 1064 -6.53 16.10 -14.33
C TRP A 1064 -6.21 16.75 -12.98
N GLY A 1065 -5.20 17.62 -12.93
CA GLY A 1065 -4.85 18.39 -11.74
C GLY A 1065 -4.21 17.58 -10.63
N ILE A 1066 -3.70 16.37 -10.90
CA ILE A 1066 -3.15 15.46 -9.88
C ILE A 1066 -1.68 15.82 -9.63
N GLN A 1067 -1.41 16.38 -8.45
CA GLN A 1067 -0.08 16.88 -8.05
C GLN A 1067 0.15 16.63 -6.54
N PRO A 1068 1.39 16.55 -6.06
CA PRO A 1068 1.64 16.55 -4.62
C PRO A 1068 1.28 17.93 -4.05
N LYS A 1069 0.43 17.98 -3.01
CA LYS A 1069 0.20 19.20 -2.22
C LYS A 1069 1.23 19.32 -1.11
N THR A 1070 1.60 18.19 -0.52
CA THR A 1070 2.70 18.05 0.42
C THR A 1070 3.68 17.00 -0.09
N ALA A 1071 4.92 17.09 0.38
CA ALA A 1071 6.01 16.23 -0.06
C ALA A 1071 5.69 14.73 0.11
N GLY A 1072 6.11 13.91 -0.85
CA GLY A 1072 5.89 12.46 -0.85
C GLY A 1072 4.42 12.03 -0.99
N TYR A 1073 3.55 12.91 -1.51
CA TYR A 1073 2.10 12.69 -1.64
C TYR A 1073 1.42 12.29 -0.31
N GLU A 1074 1.84 12.85 0.83
CA GLU A 1074 1.05 12.70 2.06
C GLU A 1074 -0.36 13.29 1.86
N VAL A 1075 -0.42 14.45 1.20
CA VAL A 1075 -1.64 15.07 0.68
C VAL A 1075 -1.48 15.28 -0.82
N ALA A 1076 -2.38 14.71 -1.61
CA ALA A 1076 -2.49 15.02 -3.04
C ALA A 1076 -3.40 16.23 -3.26
N LYS A 1077 -3.09 17.06 -4.26
CA LYS A 1077 -4.03 18.01 -4.86
C LYS A 1077 -4.64 17.36 -6.10
N ILE A 1078 -5.95 17.51 -6.28
CA ILE A 1078 -6.68 17.08 -7.48
C ILE A 1078 -7.59 18.24 -7.90
N LYS A 1079 -7.21 18.96 -8.97
CA LYS A 1079 -7.99 20.07 -9.55
C LYS A 1079 -8.35 19.76 -11.01
N PRO A 1080 -9.38 18.96 -11.29
CA PRO A 1080 -9.69 18.56 -12.66
C PRO A 1080 -10.25 19.72 -13.48
N GLN A 1081 -9.76 19.87 -14.70
CA GLN A 1081 -10.07 20.95 -15.64
C GLN A 1081 -10.48 20.35 -17.00
N MET A 1082 -11.55 19.56 -16.99
CA MET A 1082 -11.94 18.67 -18.10
C MET A 1082 -12.40 19.36 -19.39
N SER A 1083 -12.69 20.66 -19.33
CA SER A 1083 -13.10 21.45 -20.49
C SER A 1083 -14.24 20.75 -21.28
N THR A 1084 -14.09 20.56 -22.59
CA THR A 1084 -15.12 20.02 -23.48
C THR A 1084 -15.23 18.50 -23.47
N LEU A 1085 -14.30 17.79 -22.81
CA LEU A 1085 -14.28 16.31 -22.78
C LEU A 1085 -15.58 15.74 -22.23
N LYS A 1086 -16.01 14.60 -22.78
CA LYS A 1086 -17.19 13.87 -22.33
C LYS A 1086 -16.86 12.67 -21.46
N ASN A 1087 -15.70 12.06 -21.67
CA ASN A 1087 -15.18 11.05 -20.77
C ASN A 1087 -13.65 11.08 -20.73
N SER A 1088 -13.10 10.71 -19.58
CA SER A 1088 -11.66 10.47 -19.45
C SER A 1088 -11.41 9.49 -18.31
N SER A 1089 -10.33 8.71 -18.40
CA SER A 1089 -9.82 7.88 -17.32
C SER A 1089 -8.31 8.06 -17.21
N ILE A 1090 -7.78 8.04 -15.99
CA ILE A 1090 -6.36 8.22 -15.72
C ILE A 1090 -5.88 7.33 -14.56
N VAL A 1091 -4.61 6.93 -14.64
CA VAL A 1091 -3.86 6.33 -13.53
C VAL A 1091 -2.54 7.09 -13.41
N VAL A 1092 -2.28 7.66 -12.25
CA VAL A 1092 -1.05 8.39 -11.93
C VAL A 1092 -0.27 7.64 -10.85
N PRO A 1093 0.98 7.23 -11.11
CA PRO A 1093 1.79 6.50 -10.14
C PRO A 1093 2.37 7.43 -9.07
N THR A 1094 2.48 6.93 -7.83
CA THR A 1094 3.21 7.56 -6.72
C THR A 1094 3.93 6.48 -5.91
N LEU A 1095 4.87 6.86 -5.04
CA LEU A 1095 5.53 5.91 -4.13
C LEU A 1095 4.56 5.26 -3.11
N ARG A 1096 3.44 5.90 -2.81
CA ARG A 1096 2.41 5.38 -1.87
C ARG A 1096 1.35 4.52 -2.56
N GLY A 1097 1.39 4.43 -3.89
CA GLY A 1097 0.40 3.72 -4.70
C GLY A 1097 -0.19 4.59 -5.81
N LYS A 1098 -1.07 4.01 -6.61
CA LYS A 1098 -1.65 4.67 -7.79
C LYS A 1098 -2.88 5.48 -7.41
N ILE A 1099 -2.95 6.74 -7.83
CA ILE A 1099 -4.18 7.52 -7.84
C ILE A 1099 -4.92 7.19 -9.14
N LYS A 1100 -6.19 6.80 -9.06
CA LYS A 1100 -7.01 6.49 -10.24
C LYS A 1100 -8.17 7.47 -10.35
N GLY A 1101 -8.46 7.93 -11.54
CA GLY A 1101 -9.58 8.82 -11.82
C GLY A 1101 -10.37 8.37 -13.04
N SER A 1102 -11.70 8.53 -12.99
CA SER A 1102 -12.53 8.53 -14.19
C SER A 1102 -13.56 9.66 -14.13
N TYR A 1103 -13.84 10.24 -15.29
CA TYR A 1103 -14.71 11.40 -15.47
C TYR A 1103 -15.75 11.07 -16.53
N LYS A 1104 -16.99 11.49 -16.27
CA LYS A 1104 -18.09 11.37 -17.23
C LYS A 1104 -18.99 12.59 -17.17
N PHE A 1105 -19.08 13.28 -18.29
CA PHE A 1105 -20.08 14.31 -18.55
C PHE A 1105 -21.35 13.67 -19.10
N TYR A 1106 -22.46 13.75 -18.37
CA TYR A 1106 -23.74 13.26 -18.88
C TYR A 1106 -24.48 14.35 -19.67
N ASN A 1107 -24.49 15.57 -19.16
CA ASN A 1107 -25.05 16.78 -19.78
C ASN A 1107 -24.71 18.00 -18.90
N ALA A 1108 -25.12 19.20 -19.34
CA ALA A 1108 -24.89 20.44 -18.60
C ALA A 1108 -25.44 20.46 -17.16
N ARG A 1109 -26.33 19.53 -16.79
CA ARG A 1109 -26.89 19.42 -15.44
C ARG A 1109 -26.21 18.37 -14.58
N ARG A 1110 -25.38 17.48 -15.13
CA ARG A 1110 -24.76 16.39 -14.37
C ARG A 1110 -23.43 15.95 -14.96
N GLN A 1111 -22.41 15.97 -14.11
CA GLN A 1111 -21.11 15.37 -14.36
C GLN A 1111 -20.63 14.59 -13.13
N VAL A 1112 -19.86 13.53 -13.35
CA VAL A 1112 -19.43 12.59 -12.30
C VAL A 1112 -17.94 12.34 -12.40
N TYR A 1113 -17.27 12.36 -11.25
CA TYR A 1113 -15.88 11.94 -11.07
C TYR A 1113 -15.86 10.74 -10.12
N GLU A 1114 -15.17 9.67 -10.50
CA GLU A 1114 -14.83 8.56 -9.62
C GLU A 1114 -13.33 8.59 -9.36
N ILE A 1115 -12.94 8.77 -8.10
CA ILE A 1115 -11.55 8.91 -7.67
C ILE A 1115 -11.21 7.80 -6.67
N GLU A 1116 -10.09 7.10 -6.90
CA GLU A 1116 -9.52 6.13 -5.97
C GLU A 1116 -8.19 6.65 -5.43
N ILE A 1117 -8.14 6.89 -4.12
CA ILE A 1117 -6.94 7.32 -3.39
C ILE A 1117 -6.32 6.08 -2.71
N PRO A 1118 -5.00 5.84 -2.86
CA PRO A 1118 -4.34 4.71 -2.21
C PRO A 1118 -4.37 4.85 -0.68
N ALA A 1119 -4.12 3.74 0.03
CA ALA A 1119 -4.03 3.78 1.50
C ALA A 1119 -2.88 4.68 1.96
N ASN A 1120 -3.00 5.21 3.17
CA ASN A 1120 -1.98 6.08 3.79
C ASN A 1120 -1.71 7.38 3.01
N MET A 1121 -2.70 7.84 2.25
CA MET A 1121 -2.74 9.10 1.51
C MET A 1121 -4.12 9.74 1.69
N VAL A 1122 -4.16 11.07 1.71
CA VAL A 1122 -5.41 11.84 1.55
C VAL A 1122 -5.28 12.77 0.34
N ALA A 1123 -6.40 13.24 -0.19
CA ALA A 1123 -6.39 14.22 -1.27
C ALA A 1123 -7.32 15.40 -1.00
N GLU A 1124 -6.99 16.56 -1.55
CA GLU A 1124 -7.90 17.70 -1.67
C GLU A 1124 -8.37 17.82 -3.11
N PHE A 1125 -9.68 17.63 -3.29
CA PHE A 1125 -10.35 17.71 -4.56
C PHE A 1125 -10.99 19.09 -4.71
N GLU A 1126 -10.48 19.88 -5.65
CA GLU A 1126 -10.93 21.25 -5.91
C GLU A 1126 -11.92 21.24 -7.08
N ILE A 1127 -13.14 21.75 -6.86
CA ILE A 1127 -14.13 22.00 -7.91
C ILE A 1127 -14.66 23.42 -7.75
N LYS A 1128 -14.56 24.20 -8.82
CA LYS A 1128 -15.25 25.48 -8.91
C LYS A 1128 -16.71 25.23 -9.32
N ALA A 1129 -17.62 25.27 -8.35
CA ALA A 1129 -19.05 25.15 -8.60
C ALA A 1129 -19.68 26.53 -8.80
N ASP A 1130 -20.49 26.68 -9.86
CA ASP A 1130 -21.31 27.87 -10.03
C ASP A 1130 -22.37 27.98 -8.92
N ALA A 1131 -22.91 29.18 -8.67
CA ALA A 1131 -23.94 29.40 -7.66
C ALA A 1131 -25.21 28.53 -7.86
N ALA A 1132 -25.47 28.08 -9.10
CA ALA A 1132 -26.58 27.19 -9.44
C ALA A 1132 -26.26 25.69 -9.27
N GLN A 1133 -25.01 25.34 -8.99
CA GLN A 1133 -24.54 23.97 -8.88
C GLN A 1133 -24.55 23.46 -7.44
N THR A 1134 -24.66 22.14 -7.28
CA THR A 1134 -24.56 21.43 -6.02
C THR A 1134 -23.64 20.24 -6.21
N ILE A 1135 -22.67 20.13 -5.30
CA ILE A 1135 -21.74 19.01 -5.26
C ILE A 1135 -22.32 17.94 -4.32
N ARG A 1136 -22.27 16.68 -4.75
CA ARG A 1136 -22.51 15.51 -3.90
C ARG A 1136 -21.26 14.65 -3.83
N HIS A 1137 -20.91 14.22 -2.62
CA HIS A 1137 -19.83 13.28 -2.35
C HIS A 1137 -20.43 12.00 -1.77
N ASN A 1138 -20.21 10.87 -2.44
CA ASN A 1138 -20.78 9.57 -2.07
C ASN A 1138 -22.30 9.63 -1.82
N GLY A 1139 -23.01 10.41 -2.65
CA GLY A 1139 -24.46 10.64 -2.56
C GLY A 1139 -24.90 11.73 -1.58
N ALA A 1140 -24.04 12.20 -0.68
CA ALA A 1140 -24.34 13.23 0.31
C ALA A 1140 -24.03 14.64 -0.23
N LYS A 1141 -24.91 15.62 0.04
CA LYS A 1141 -24.70 17.02 -0.38
C LYS A 1141 -23.53 17.65 0.40
N VAL A 1142 -22.60 18.27 -0.31
CA VAL A 1142 -21.48 19.02 0.27
C VAL A 1142 -21.91 20.49 0.46
N ASN A 1143 -21.40 21.14 1.52
CA ASN A 1143 -21.66 22.56 1.75
C ASN A 1143 -20.94 23.39 0.68
N ALA A 1144 -21.69 24.27 0.01
CA ALA A 1144 -21.20 25.12 -1.08
C ALA A 1144 -20.17 26.18 -0.65
N GLY A 1145 -19.96 26.39 0.66
CA GLY A 1145 -18.91 27.28 1.18
C GLY A 1145 -17.52 26.66 1.27
N PHE A 1146 -17.34 25.36 1.01
CA PHE A 1146 -16.02 24.73 0.96
C PHE A 1146 -15.49 24.73 -0.47
N GLU A 1147 -14.31 25.36 -0.68
CA GLU A 1147 -13.63 25.36 -1.97
C GLU A 1147 -13.03 23.99 -2.32
N ASN A 1148 -12.67 23.19 -1.30
CA ASN A 1148 -12.00 21.91 -1.44
C ASN A 1148 -12.75 20.79 -0.69
N LEU A 1149 -12.87 19.62 -1.31
CA LEU A 1149 -13.37 18.40 -0.69
C LEU A 1149 -12.20 17.50 -0.28
N ARG A 1150 -12.12 17.15 1.01
CA ARG A 1150 -11.12 16.18 1.49
C ARG A 1150 -11.56 14.75 1.15
N LEU A 1151 -10.73 14.05 0.38
CA LEU A 1151 -10.88 12.63 0.08
C LEU A 1151 -9.95 11.83 1.00
N SER A 1152 -10.50 10.87 1.72
CA SER A 1152 -9.71 9.87 2.45
C SER A 1152 -9.10 8.85 1.49
N SER A 1153 -8.42 7.84 2.00
CA SER A 1153 -8.11 6.67 1.17
C SER A 1153 -9.38 5.91 0.79
N GLY A 1154 -9.35 5.24 -0.36
CA GLY A 1154 -10.48 4.49 -0.90
C GLY A 1154 -11.13 5.15 -2.10
N LYS A 1155 -12.35 4.70 -2.42
CA LYS A 1155 -13.12 5.13 -3.60
C LYS A 1155 -14.09 6.25 -3.25
N HIS A 1156 -14.17 7.24 -4.10
CA HIS A 1156 -15.02 8.41 -3.95
C HIS A 1156 -15.77 8.72 -5.24
N SER A 1157 -17.09 8.87 -5.15
CA SER A 1157 -17.94 9.36 -6.22
C SER A 1157 -18.30 10.82 -5.95
N ILE A 1158 -17.99 11.70 -6.89
CA ILE A 1158 -18.22 13.15 -6.78
C ILE A 1158 -19.10 13.58 -7.96
N GLU A 1159 -20.32 14.00 -7.66
CA GLU A 1159 -21.27 14.47 -8.66
C GLU A 1159 -21.42 15.98 -8.55
N VAL A 1160 -21.30 16.71 -9.66
CA VAL A 1160 -21.73 18.13 -9.72
C VAL A 1160 -23.00 18.23 -10.56
N ILE A 1161 -24.04 18.79 -9.93
CA ILE A 1161 -25.41 18.80 -10.42
C ILE A 1161 -25.89 20.25 -10.47
N VAL A 1162 -26.52 20.69 -11.56
CA VAL A 1162 -27.18 22.01 -11.62
C VAL A 1162 -28.60 21.89 -11.06
N ASN A 1163 -28.89 22.60 -9.98
CA ASN A 1163 -30.26 22.68 -9.44
C ASN A 1163 -31.04 23.73 -10.24
N THR A 1164 -31.82 23.28 -11.22
CA THR A 1164 -32.90 24.11 -11.76
C THR A 1164 -34.12 23.93 -10.88
N PHE A 1165 -34.48 24.96 -10.11
CA PHE A 1165 -35.89 25.18 -9.77
C PHE A 1165 -36.60 25.78 -10.99
#